data_AF-A0A353ZG15-F1
#
_entry.id   AF-A0A353ZG15-F1
#
_cell.length_a   1.000
_cell.length_b   1.000
_cell.length_c   1.000
_cell.angle_alpha   90.00
_cell.angle_beta   90.00
_cell.angle_gamma   90.00
#
_symmetry.space_group_name_H-M   'P 1'
#
loop_
_entity.id
_entity.type
_entity.pdbx_description
1 polymer ?
#
loop_
_entity_poly.entity_id
_entity_poly.type
_entity_poly.pdbx_seq_one_letter_code
_entity_poly.pdbx_strand_id
1 'polypeptide(L)'
;MAEVYRLAVGMTCPGRFNRKVRCHRLGWLSTEDPTRRALAPPASSPRTASAACPTAPFPLDCPPPIRHNSACIKVCLPVVRWRWKKGGLRPACCRSDPPRISPDPPLSSRRPPRAPVGACRLSGSLPPMAEPCPLLSAVVGSPSHGISAAAATTLQPSNNLVPQSPPHTWARGRSGVTRLVSRGMRLGCLAIALVAGLALTIQADEEPLRVQIDRLIALQTPNYAELAAPLADDAEFLRRVTLDLTGTIPTSAVARAFLVDANPQKREQLVDRLLASPEYARHMQRQFDVALMRRLPQKNVPIPEWEKFLRESFAANKPYDQLVREILSNDGSDAANRGPARFYLDRDGDQHVITKDVAKLFLGQNFECTQCHDHPQIDDFKQDHYYGISAFFVRSFVMTDKEKKVVFAEKADGEVTYESVFEIRDKISKGPRSTLPRFIEASLISEPKFDKPEEAYAVKPDDKDKELRPVPRFSRRAKFAEFLASGENRRFCRTTVNRVWAMLLGRGIVHPLDLDHAGNPPSHPLLLAHLTEQFAAHRLDLKWLIREIVLSQTYQRSSRSAKPDVNPPDATFARAILKTLTPAQFAWGTMQGTGEVDAHRLALGDMANEQTLYDKLIGYEQRFVQLFGGEPGKPPAGFEATADQTLFLSNDPAITQMVRPKAGNTVDRLLKLPADNIPAIAEELFLSTLTRLPTAEDQADVQALLTGVPAEARPELLYELVWGAVSSAEFRFNH
;
A
#
# COMPACT_ATOMS: atom_id res chain seq x y z
N MET A 1 -17.60 -33.30 5.73
CA MET A 1 -17.22 -33.34 4.29
C MET A 1 -18.28 -32.70 3.38
N ALA A 2 -19.19 -33.43 2.73
CA ALA A 2 -20.05 -32.84 1.68
C ALA A 2 -21.03 -31.74 2.19
N GLU A 3 -21.52 -31.86 3.43
CA GLU A 3 -22.38 -30.86 4.07
C GLU A 3 -21.59 -29.61 4.50
N VAL A 4 -20.40 -29.82 5.09
CA VAL A 4 -19.41 -28.76 5.39
C VAL A 4 -19.00 -27.98 4.12
N TYR A 5 -18.98 -28.64 2.97
CA TYR A 5 -18.67 -28.01 1.68
C TYR A 5 -19.77 -27.05 1.19
N ARG A 6 -21.02 -27.16 1.67
CA ARG A 6 -22.08 -26.17 1.38
C ARG A 6 -21.88 -24.87 2.15
N LEU A 7 -21.47 -24.97 3.42
CA LEU A 7 -21.15 -23.80 4.26
C LEU A 7 -19.94 -23.02 3.71
N ALA A 8 -18.97 -23.71 3.09
CA ALA A 8 -17.80 -23.07 2.48
C ALA A 8 -18.09 -22.34 1.14
N VAL A 9 -19.18 -22.67 0.45
CA VAL A 9 -19.49 -22.16 -0.90
C VAL A 9 -20.95 -21.70 -0.97
N GLY A 10 -21.19 -20.45 -0.58
CA GLY A 10 -22.51 -19.81 -0.56
C GLY A 10 -23.13 -19.60 -1.96
N MET A 11 -23.58 -20.69 -2.59
CA MET A 11 -24.30 -20.69 -3.86
C MET A 11 -25.68 -21.35 -3.72
N THR A 12 -26.68 -20.53 -3.40
CA THR A 12 -28.09 -20.92 -3.54
C THR A 12 -28.54 -20.73 -4.99
N CYS A 13 -28.75 -21.83 -5.73
CA CYS A 13 -29.42 -21.81 -7.03
C CYS A 13 -30.46 -22.95 -7.10
N PRO A 14 -31.77 -22.66 -7.26
CA PRO A 14 -32.83 -23.65 -7.12
C PRO A 14 -33.01 -24.48 -8.40
N GLY A 15 -32.10 -25.42 -8.66
CA GLY A 15 -32.18 -26.38 -9.76
C GLY A 15 -32.42 -27.82 -9.29
N ARG A 16 -33.58 -28.42 -9.58
CA ARG A 16 -33.86 -29.84 -9.27
C ARG A 16 -32.97 -30.77 -10.10
N PHE A 17 -31.91 -31.32 -9.50
CA PHE A 17 -31.15 -32.43 -10.09
C PHE A 17 -31.64 -33.78 -9.60
N ASN A 18 -31.96 -34.67 -10.54
CA ASN A 18 -32.56 -35.97 -10.28
C ASN A 18 -31.47 -37.02 -9.98
N ARG A 19 -31.70 -37.91 -9.00
CA ARG A 19 -30.68 -38.83 -8.47
C ARG A 19 -30.33 -39.95 -9.45
N LYS A 20 -29.03 -40.26 -9.59
CA LYS A 20 -28.46 -41.63 -9.60
C LYS A 20 -26.92 -41.61 -9.68
N VAL A 21 -26.24 -41.91 -8.58
CA VAL A 21 -24.84 -42.38 -8.55
C VAL A 21 -24.78 -43.56 -7.58
N ARG A 22 -24.25 -44.70 -8.04
CA ARG A 22 -24.04 -45.89 -7.19
C ARG A 22 -22.71 -45.77 -6.45
N CYS A 23 -22.72 -45.98 -5.14
CA CYS A 23 -21.49 -46.21 -4.38
C CYS A 23 -21.01 -47.65 -4.58
N HIS A 24 -19.69 -47.84 -4.69
CA HIS A 24 -19.05 -49.09 -4.29
C HIS A 24 -17.84 -48.77 -3.40
N ARG A 25 -17.85 -49.32 -2.19
CA ARG A 25 -16.67 -49.42 -1.32
C ARG A 25 -15.67 -50.39 -1.95
N LEU A 26 -14.38 -50.12 -1.78
CA LEU A 26 -13.36 -51.17 -1.73
C LEU A 26 -12.45 -50.93 -0.53
N GLY A 27 -12.29 -51.99 0.27
CA GLY A 27 -11.27 -52.09 1.31
C GLY A 27 -10.15 -53.01 0.84
N TRP A 28 -8.98 -52.75 1.40
CA TRP A 28 -7.73 -53.52 1.34
C TRP A 28 -7.88 -55.04 1.19
N LEU A 29 -7.12 -55.64 0.26
CA LEU A 29 -6.14 -56.69 0.61
C LEU A 29 -5.16 -57.02 -0.53
N SER A 30 -4.08 -57.65 -0.08
CA SER A 30 -2.79 -57.97 -0.71
C SER A 30 -2.81 -58.99 -1.86
N THR A 31 -1.66 -59.04 -2.56
CA THR A 31 -0.97 -60.19 -3.20
C THR A 31 -1.32 -60.66 -4.63
N GLU A 32 -0.23 -60.76 -5.40
CA GLU A 32 0.08 -61.64 -6.55
C GLU A 32 -0.42 -61.31 -7.98
N ASP A 33 0.39 -61.80 -8.92
CA ASP A 33 0.53 -61.47 -10.36
C ASP A 33 0.25 -62.73 -11.20
N PRO A 34 0.56 -62.77 -12.51
CA PRO A 34 -0.15 -62.22 -13.67
C PRO A 34 -1.05 -63.26 -14.37
N THR A 35 -1.90 -62.86 -15.34
CA THR A 35 -1.81 -63.37 -16.73
C THR A 35 -2.78 -62.76 -17.77
N ARG A 36 -2.18 -62.21 -18.85
CA ARG A 36 -2.48 -62.39 -20.29
C ARG A 36 -3.87 -62.14 -20.93
N ARG A 37 -3.78 -61.36 -22.03
CA ARG A 37 -4.55 -61.39 -23.31
C ARG A 37 -6.01 -60.93 -23.23
N ALA A 38 -6.42 -59.79 -23.82
CA ALA A 38 -6.29 -59.30 -25.21
C ALA A 38 -7.11 -60.10 -26.25
N LEU A 39 -8.17 -59.47 -26.77
CA LEU A 39 -8.63 -59.54 -28.17
C LEU A 39 -9.61 -58.37 -28.46
N ALA A 40 -9.78 -58.03 -29.74
CA ALA A 40 -10.30 -56.74 -30.23
C ALA A 40 -11.72 -56.87 -30.86
N PRO A 41 -12.39 -55.78 -31.32
CA PRO A 41 -13.83 -55.71 -31.64
C PRO A 41 -14.15 -56.13 -33.10
N PRO A 42 -15.41 -56.00 -33.59
CA PRO A 42 -15.75 -54.75 -34.34
C PRO A 42 -17.26 -54.34 -34.40
N ALA A 43 -17.51 -53.14 -34.96
CA ALA A 43 -18.70 -52.73 -35.76
C ALA A 43 -20.12 -52.72 -35.12
N SER A 44 -21.15 -51.99 -35.60
CA SER A 44 -21.29 -50.83 -36.51
C SER A 44 -22.69 -50.19 -36.35
N SER A 45 -22.87 -48.91 -36.75
CA SER A 45 -24.15 -48.16 -36.75
C SER A 45 -25.14 -48.61 -37.85
N PRO A 46 -26.46 -48.24 -37.83
CA PRO A 46 -26.89 -47.02 -38.58
C PRO A 46 -28.22 -46.29 -38.21
N ARG A 47 -28.31 -44.99 -38.58
CA ARG A 47 -29.53 -44.17 -38.94
C ARG A 47 -30.56 -43.86 -37.81
N THR A 48 -31.26 -42.71 -37.77
CA THR A 48 -32.09 -42.03 -38.79
C THR A 48 -32.10 -40.47 -38.75
N ALA A 49 -32.71 -39.83 -39.78
CA ALA A 49 -33.03 -38.38 -39.89
C ALA A 49 -34.40 -38.04 -39.21
N SER A 50 -35.01 -36.83 -39.17
CA SER A 50 -34.98 -35.62 -40.02
C SER A 50 -35.76 -34.45 -39.34
N ALA A 51 -35.41 -33.17 -39.60
CA ALA A 51 -36.31 -31.98 -39.68
C ALA A 51 -35.49 -30.67 -39.88
N ALA A 52 -36.06 -29.60 -40.45
CA ALA A 52 -35.29 -28.43 -40.94
C ALA A 52 -35.94 -27.03 -40.75
N CYS A 53 -35.07 -26.01 -40.59
CA CYS A 53 -35.23 -24.56 -40.89
C CYS A 53 -36.23 -23.70 -40.06
N PRO A 54 -36.11 -22.33 -40.04
CA PRO A 54 -35.31 -21.46 -40.95
C PRO A 54 -34.39 -20.36 -40.33
N THR A 55 -33.32 -20.05 -41.10
CA THR A 55 -32.58 -18.77 -41.36
C THR A 55 -32.41 -17.61 -40.35
N ALA A 56 -31.17 -17.06 -40.33
CA ALA A 56 -30.62 -15.96 -39.51
C ALA A 56 -30.82 -14.52 -40.09
N PRO A 57 -30.23 -13.46 -39.48
CA PRO A 57 -28.85 -13.08 -39.80
C PRO A 57 -27.91 -12.68 -38.63
N PHE A 58 -26.61 -12.64 -38.96
CA PHE A 58 -25.38 -12.37 -38.17
C PHE A 58 -25.05 -10.85 -38.01
N PRO A 59 -23.89 -10.40 -37.45
CA PRO A 59 -22.80 -11.11 -36.73
C PRO A 59 -22.34 -10.48 -35.38
N LEU A 60 -21.55 -11.26 -34.62
CA LEU A 60 -20.39 -10.74 -33.86
C LEU A 60 -19.18 -11.62 -34.20
N ASP A 61 -18.04 -11.00 -34.49
CA ASP A 61 -16.81 -11.69 -34.92
C ASP A 61 -16.07 -12.36 -33.75
N CYS A 62 -15.70 -13.63 -33.93
CA CYS A 62 -14.73 -14.33 -33.09
C CYS A 62 -13.39 -14.48 -33.84
N PRO A 63 -12.24 -14.16 -33.23
CA PRO A 63 -10.94 -14.41 -33.84
C PRO A 63 -10.57 -15.91 -33.83
N PRO A 64 -9.72 -16.38 -34.77
CA PRO A 64 -9.35 -17.79 -34.88
C PRO A 64 -8.32 -18.24 -33.82
N PRO A 65 -8.25 -19.54 -33.50
CA PRO A 65 -7.38 -20.05 -32.43
C PRO A 65 -5.89 -20.10 -32.83
N ILE A 66 -5.04 -19.66 -31.90
CA ILE A 66 -3.58 -19.77 -32.01
C ILE A 66 -3.14 -21.20 -31.72
N ARG A 67 -2.30 -21.79 -32.59
CA ARG A 67 -1.66 -23.09 -32.33
C ARG A 67 -0.46 -22.91 -31.42
N HIS A 68 -0.44 -23.60 -30.27
CA HIS A 68 0.78 -23.75 -29.47
C HIS A 68 1.68 -24.84 -30.05
N ASN A 69 2.95 -24.51 -30.30
CA ASN A 69 4.03 -25.47 -30.49
C ASN A 69 4.65 -25.81 -29.13
N SER A 70 4.56 -27.07 -28.72
CA SER A 70 5.20 -27.56 -27.49
C SER A 70 6.66 -27.93 -27.73
N ALA A 71 7.58 -27.19 -27.11
CA ALA A 71 9.00 -27.58 -27.02
C ALA A 71 9.28 -28.19 -25.63
N CYS A 72 9.55 -29.50 -25.58
CA CYS A 72 9.82 -30.20 -24.33
C CYS A 72 11.22 -29.87 -23.78
N ILE A 73 11.29 -29.19 -22.62
CA ILE A 73 12.52 -29.12 -21.81
C ILE A 73 12.54 -30.33 -20.86
N LYS A 74 13.50 -31.24 -21.06
CA LYS A 74 13.78 -32.32 -20.10
C LYS A 74 14.58 -31.75 -18.93
N VAL A 75 13.98 -31.73 -17.74
CA VAL A 75 14.69 -31.47 -16.48
C VAL A 75 15.31 -32.78 -15.99
N CYS A 76 16.64 -32.86 -15.96
CA CYS A 76 17.36 -33.98 -15.34
C CYS A 76 17.63 -33.66 -13.85
N LEU A 77 16.94 -34.38 -12.96
CA LEU A 77 17.26 -34.39 -11.53
C LEU A 77 18.44 -35.34 -11.25
N PRO A 78 19.49 -34.92 -10.50
CA PRO A 78 20.55 -35.81 -10.07
C PRO A 78 20.12 -36.61 -8.82
N VAL A 79 20.00 -37.93 -8.96
CA VAL A 79 19.85 -38.83 -7.82
C VAL A 79 21.22 -39.04 -7.15
N VAL A 80 21.38 -38.51 -5.93
CA VAL A 80 22.59 -38.77 -5.12
C VAL A 80 22.52 -40.18 -4.54
N ARG A 81 23.39 -41.09 -5.00
CA ARG A 81 23.66 -42.38 -4.35
C ARG A 81 24.99 -42.33 -3.59
N TRP A 82 24.94 -42.65 -2.31
CA TRP A 82 26.14 -42.80 -1.49
C TRP A 82 26.90 -44.10 -1.82
N ARG A 83 28.21 -44.00 -2.01
CA ARG A 83 29.16 -45.12 -1.85
C ARG A 83 30.47 -44.62 -1.26
N TRP A 84 30.91 -45.27 -0.18
CA TRP A 84 32.23 -45.08 0.41
C TRP A 84 33.31 -45.80 -0.41
N LYS A 85 34.43 -45.12 -0.71
CA LYS A 85 35.78 -45.73 -0.68
C LYS A 85 36.90 -44.69 -0.63
N LYS A 86 38.01 -45.11 -0.03
CA LYS A 86 39.23 -44.39 0.38
C LYS A 86 39.88 -43.48 -0.69
N GLY A 87 40.38 -42.32 -0.24
CA GLY A 87 41.70 -41.80 -0.62
C GLY A 87 41.79 -40.55 -1.52
N GLY A 88 42.49 -39.52 -1.02
CA GLY A 88 43.47 -38.75 -1.82
C GLY A 88 43.02 -37.59 -2.73
N LEU A 89 43.02 -36.37 -2.18
CA LEU A 89 43.60 -35.12 -2.72
C LEU A 89 43.54 -34.73 -4.23
N ARG A 90 43.00 -33.51 -4.45
CA ARG A 90 43.25 -32.50 -5.52
C ARG A 90 42.72 -32.75 -6.96
N PRO A 91 42.03 -31.74 -7.53
CA PRO A 91 42.02 -31.48 -8.98
C PRO A 91 42.99 -30.36 -9.36
N ALA A 92 43.63 -30.50 -10.52
CA ALA A 92 44.43 -29.47 -11.18
C ALA A 92 43.59 -28.62 -12.14
N CYS A 93 44.10 -27.47 -12.56
CA CYS A 93 43.48 -26.62 -13.58
C CYS A 93 43.62 -27.22 -14.98
N CYS A 94 42.58 -27.06 -15.81
CA CYS A 94 42.73 -26.89 -17.27
C CYS A 94 41.59 -26.01 -17.81
N ARG A 95 41.90 -25.15 -18.79
CA ARG A 95 40.96 -24.27 -19.48
C ARG A 95 40.36 -24.96 -20.71
N SER A 96 39.19 -24.49 -21.16
CA SER A 96 38.72 -24.65 -22.53
C SER A 96 37.81 -23.47 -22.93
N ASP A 97 37.96 -23.01 -24.17
CA ASP A 97 37.36 -21.78 -24.70
C ASP A 97 35.91 -21.95 -25.23
N PRO A 98 35.13 -20.86 -25.38
CA PRO A 98 33.78 -20.91 -25.95
C PRO A 98 33.77 -21.01 -27.49
N PRO A 99 32.73 -21.61 -28.11
CA PRO A 99 32.65 -21.81 -29.55
C PRO A 99 32.23 -20.55 -30.33
N ARG A 100 32.79 -20.38 -31.53
CA ARG A 100 32.36 -19.39 -32.52
C ARG A 100 31.20 -19.93 -33.37
N ILE A 101 30.32 -19.04 -33.83
CA ILE A 101 29.38 -19.29 -34.94
C ILE A 101 29.55 -18.16 -35.96
N SER A 102 29.67 -18.51 -37.24
CA SER A 102 29.70 -17.58 -38.38
C SER A 102 28.62 -17.97 -39.41
N PRO A 103 28.18 -17.04 -40.29
CA PRO A 103 26.91 -17.14 -41.02
C PRO A 103 27.05 -17.52 -42.50
N ASP A 104 25.92 -17.86 -43.15
CA ASP A 104 25.70 -17.90 -44.61
C ASP A 104 24.18 -18.15 -44.89
N PRO A 105 23.63 -17.95 -46.11
CA PRO A 105 23.73 -16.81 -47.02
C PRO A 105 22.30 -16.34 -47.53
N PRO A 106 22.15 -15.32 -48.41
CA PRO A 106 20.85 -14.67 -48.67
C PRO A 106 20.08 -15.20 -49.91
N LEU A 107 18.75 -14.98 -49.95
CA LEU A 107 17.90 -15.25 -51.12
C LEU A 107 16.96 -14.10 -51.52
N SER A 108 17.29 -13.55 -52.70
CA SER A 108 16.47 -13.00 -53.79
C SER A 108 15.32 -11.99 -53.58
N SER A 109 15.24 -11.08 -54.56
CA SER A 109 14.27 -10.00 -54.70
C SER A 109 13.10 -10.36 -55.63
N ARG A 110 11.94 -9.71 -55.43
CA ARG A 110 10.94 -9.40 -56.48
C ARG A 110 9.95 -8.32 -56.00
N ARG A 111 9.85 -7.22 -56.76
CA ARG A 111 8.75 -6.23 -56.83
C ARG A 111 8.06 -6.44 -58.19
N PRO A 112 6.74 -6.16 -58.39
CA PRO A 112 6.21 -4.78 -58.56
C PRO A 112 4.71 -4.63 -58.17
N PRO A 113 3.97 -3.54 -58.52
CA PRO A 113 4.33 -2.12 -58.71
C PRO A 113 3.57 -1.18 -57.72
N ARG A 114 3.80 0.15 -57.82
CA ARG A 114 2.96 1.22 -57.22
C ARG A 114 2.25 2.01 -58.32
N ALA A 115 0.98 2.38 -58.13
CA ALA A 115 0.32 3.63 -58.56
C ALA A 115 -1.21 3.54 -58.34
N PRO A 116 -1.97 4.66 -58.27
CA PRO A 116 -1.58 6.04 -57.93
C PRO A 116 -2.38 6.62 -56.75
N VAL A 117 -2.09 7.88 -56.38
CA VAL A 117 -2.93 8.69 -55.49
C VAL A 117 -4.21 9.10 -56.22
N GLY A 118 -5.37 8.91 -55.58
CA GLY A 118 -6.67 9.39 -56.05
C GLY A 118 -7.37 10.19 -54.95
N ALA A 119 -7.69 11.45 -55.20
CA ALA A 119 -8.35 12.32 -54.24
C ALA A 119 -9.88 12.15 -54.30
N CYS A 120 -10.53 12.10 -53.13
CA CYS A 120 -11.97 12.34 -53.00
C CYS A 120 -12.21 13.49 -52.02
N ARG A 121 -12.68 14.63 -52.57
CA ARG A 121 -13.32 15.70 -51.79
C ARG A 121 -14.82 15.40 -51.70
N LEU A 122 -15.37 15.38 -50.48
CA LEU A 122 -16.75 15.78 -50.15
C LEU A 122 -16.68 16.30 -48.70
N SER A 123 -16.61 17.61 -48.48
CA SER A 123 -17.76 18.52 -48.33
C SER A 123 -18.56 18.28 -47.04
N GLY A 124 -18.12 18.93 -45.96
CA GLY A 124 -18.82 19.01 -44.68
C GLY A 124 -18.48 20.35 -44.02
N SER A 125 -19.24 21.38 -44.36
CA SER A 125 -19.04 22.75 -43.87
C SER A 125 -19.52 22.92 -42.43
N LEU A 126 -18.61 23.22 -41.50
CA LEU A 126 -18.93 23.75 -40.17
C LEU A 126 -18.68 25.26 -40.15
N PRO A 127 -19.57 26.09 -39.58
CA PRO A 127 -19.41 27.54 -39.51
C PRO A 127 -18.34 27.93 -38.46
N PRO A 128 -17.72 29.12 -38.60
CA PRO A 128 -16.68 29.58 -37.69
C PRO A 128 -17.23 29.96 -36.31
N MET A 129 -16.35 29.87 -35.29
CA MET A 129 -16.69 30.29 -33.93
C MET A 129 -16.93 31.80 -33.86
N ALA A 130 -17.96 32.20 -33.11
CA ALA A 130 -18.24 33.59 -32.81
C ALA A 130 -17.33 34.13 -31.70
N GLU A 131 -16.92 35.39 -31.83
CA GLU A 131 -16.14 36.14 -30.85
C GLU A 131 -16.95 36.46 -29.57
N PRO A 132 -16.29 36.71 -28.42
CA PRO A 132 -16.97 37.04 -27.17
C PRO A 132 -17.55 38.46 -27.19
N CYS A 133 -18.81 38.60 -26.76
CA CYS A 133 -19.47 39.91 -26.61
C CYS A 133 -19.14 40.53 -25.22
N PRO A 134 -18.96 41.86 -25.10
CA PRO A 134 -18.32 42.46 -23.92
C PRO A 134 -19.26 43.24 -22.98
N LEU A 135 -18.67 43.75 -21.89
CA LEU A 135 -19.12 44.85 -21.02
C LEU A 135 -20.34 44.64 -20.09
N LEU A 136 -20.04 44.66 -18.79
CA LEU A 136 -20.67 45.62 -17.88
C LEU A 136 -19.66 46.05 -16.80
N SER A 137 -19.43 47.35 -16.65
CA SER A 137 -18.52 47.93 -15.66
C SER A 137 -19.03 49.29 -15.18
N ALA A 138 -19.05 49.46 -13.85
CA ALA A 138 -19.08 50.72 -13.10
C ALA A 138 -18.30 50.40 -11.79
N VAL A 139 -17.14 50.99 -11.46
CA VAL A 139 -16.86 52.41 -11.15
C VAL A 139 -17.79 52.88 -10.00
N VAL A 140 -17.36 53.26 -8.79
CA VAL A 140 -16.14 53.90 -8.23
C VAL A 140 -15.63 53.05 -7.03
N GLY A 141 -14.38 53.06 -6.53
CA GLY A 141 -13.11 53.73 -6.89
C GLY A 141 -12.15 53.79 -5.67
N SER A 142 -10.87 54.16 -5.87
CA SER A 142 -9.80 54.12 -4.83
C SER A 142 -9.63 55.43 -4.04
N PRO A 143 -8.73 55.45 -3.02
CA PRO A 143 -7.45 56.12 -3.29
C PRO A 143 -6.21 55.31 -2.90
N SER A 144 -5.17 55.48 -3.71
CA SER A 144 -3.79 55.05 -3.47
C SER A 144 -3.09 55.88 -2.39
N HIS A 145 -2.01 55.36 -1.83
CA HIS A 145 -0.73 56.08 -1.67
C HIS A 145 0.40 55.05 -1.60
N GLY A 146 1.46 55.28 -2.39
CA GLY A 146 2.74 54.61 -2.22
C GLY A 146 3.84 55.66 -2.26
N ILE A 147 5.01 55.34 -1.73
CA ILE A 147 6.30 55.99 -2.01
C ILE A 147 7.40 54.98 -1.64
N SER A 148 8.49 55.00 -2.40
CA SER A 148 9.72 54.26 -2.14
C SER A 148 10.89 55.25 -2.07
N ALA A 149 11.88 54.97 -1.22
CA ALA A 149 13.33 55.11 -1.45
C ALA A 149 14.15 55.64 -0.25
N ALA A 150 15.44 55.27 -0.28
CA ALA A 150 16.61 55.95 0.30
C ALA A 150 17.07 55.65 1.76
N ALA A 151 17.90 54.59 1.85
CA ALA A 151 19.34 54.66 2.19
C ALA A 151 19.88 54.94 3.62
N ALA A 152 20.79 54.04 4.03
CA ALA A 152 21.92 54.20 4.99
C ALA A 152 21.56 54.49 6.48
N THR A 153 22.32 54.06 7.49
CA THR A 153 23.77 53.74 7.56
C THR A 153 24.06 52.70 8.67
N THR A 154 25.22 52.06 8.59
CA THR A 154 25.88 51.13 9.55
C THR A 154 25.53 51.21 11.05
N LEU A 155 25.48 50.03 11.72
CA LEU A 155 26.53 49.58 12.66
C LEU A 155 26.22 48.17 13.23
N GLN A 156 27.27 47.35 13.45
CA GLN A 156 27.19 46.13 14.28
C GLN A 156 27.09 46.52 15.77
N PRO A 157 26.73 45.57 16.66
CA PRO A 157 27.80 45.05 17.51
C PRO A 157 27.75 43.53 17.75
N SER A 158 28.89 43.01 18.16
CA SER A 158 29.15 41.62 18.52
C SER A 158 29.00 41.35 20.03
N ASN A 159 28.57 40.12 20.34
CA ASN A 159 28.89 39.29 21.51
C ASN A 159 28.98 39.89 22.94
N ASN A 160 28.13 39.32 23.81
CA ASN A 160 28.47 38.71 25.11
C ASN A 160 29.28 39.54 26.14
N LEU A 161 28.66 39.79 27.32
CA LEU A 161 28.84 38.92 28.50
C LEU A 161 27.93 39.34 29.69
N VAL A 162 27.47 38.31 30.40
CA VAL A 162 26.77 38.28 31.72
C VAL A 162 27.90 38.05 32.79
N PRO A 163 27.79 38.30 34.13
CA PRO A 163 26.59 38.40 35.00
C PRO A 163 26.55 39.46 36.16
N GLN A 164 25.41 39.44 36.87
CA GLN A 164 25.23 39.57 38.34
C GLN A 164 25.16 40.95 39.05
N SER A 165 24.26 40.96 40.05
CA SER A 165 23.83 42.04 40.96
C SER A 165 24.14 41.63 42.42
N PRO A 166 23.64 42.26 43.51
CA PRO A 166 23.01 43.58 43.76
C PRO A 166 23.73 44.25 45.00
N PRO A 167 23.12 44.81 46.10
CA PRO A 167 21.84 45.52 46.37
C PRO A 167 21.96 46.82 47.25
N HIS A 168 20.80 47.46 47.56
CA HIS A 168 20.50 48.44 48.65
C HIS A 168 21.05 49.89 48.45
N THR A 169 20.35 51.01 48.72
CA THR A 169 19.43 51.44 49.81
C THR A 169 18.50 52.59 49.35
N TRP A 170 17.19 52.54 49.62
CA TRP A 170 16.45 53.39 50.59
C TRP A 170 16.66 54.93 50.57
N ALA A 171 15.63 55.70 50.13
CA ALA A 171 14.75 56.52 51.00
C ALA A 171 14.32 57.93 50.49
N ARG A 172 12.99 58.12 50.41
CA ARG A 172 12.17 59.33 50.74
C ARG A 172 12.37 60.68 49.99
N GLY A 173 11.28 61.14 49.38
CA GLY A 173 10.93 62.57 49.22
C GLY A 173 9.41 62.73 49.05
N ARG A 174 8.75 63.60 49.84
CA ARG A 174 7.28 63.80 49.84
C ARG A 174 6.89 65.20 49.35
N SER A 175 5.93 65.27 48.44
CA SER A 175 4.85 66.29 48.31
C SER A 175 4.08 65.97 47.02
N GLY A 176 2.76 65.95 46.91
CA GLY A 176 1.69 66.60 47.69
C GLY A 176 0.85 67.46 46.73
N VAL A 177 -0.49 67.56 46.95
CA VAL A 177 -1.50 68.36 46.20
C VAL A 177 -2.44 67.57 45.25
N THR A 178 -3.54 67.12 45.87
CA THR A 178 -4.97 67.32 45.49
C THR A 178 -5.61 66.72 44.21
N ARG A 179 -6.74 66.03 44.47
CA ARG A 179 -7.74 65.48 43.55
C ARG A 179 -8.40 66.56 42.68
N LEU A 180 -8.63 66.31 41.37
CA LEU A 180 -9.89 66.70 40.68
C LEU A 180 -10.13 66.11 39.24
N VAL A 181 -10.17 64.79 39.01
CA VAL A 181 -10.90 64.20 37.86
C VAL A 181 -11.41 62.80 38.22
N SER A 182 -12.67 62.67 38.66
CA SER A 182 -13.26 61.35 38.94
C SER A 182 -14.79 61.32 38.75
N ARG A 183 -15.26 61.50 37.50
CA ARG A 183 -16.63 61.14 37.11
C ARG A 183 -16.86 60.84 35.61
N GLY A 184 -16.04 61.36 34.70
CA GLY A 184 -16.14 60.99 33.27
C GLY A 184 -15.61 59.59 32.90
N MET A 185 -14.64 59.08 33.66
CA MET A 185 -13.84 57.90 33.28
C MET A 185 -14.38 56.55 33.79
N ARG A 186 -15.67 56.48 34.16
CA ARG A 186 -16.32 55.21 34.59
C ARG A 186 -17.43 54.71 33.65
N LEU A 187 -17.90 55.53 32.71
CA LEU A 187 -18.86 55.10 31.68
C LEU A 187 -18.16 54.57 30.41
N GLY A 188 -17.05 55.19 29.98
CA GLY A 188 -16.27 54.73 28.83
C GLY A 188 -15.65 53.33 29.04
N CYS A 189 -15.10 53.06 30.22
CA CYS A 189 -14.52 51.75 30.53
C CYS A 189 -15.57 50.63 30.63
N LEU A 190 -16.82 50.94 31.01
CA LEU A 190 -17.90 49.93 31.04
C LEU A 190 -18.39 49.59 29.62
N ALA A 191 -18.47 50.57 28.72
CA ALA A 191 -18.84 50.34 27.32
C ALA A 191 -17.79 49.50 26.58
N ILE A 192 -16.49 49.79 26.78
CA ILE A 192 -15.40 48.99 26.19
C ILE A 192 -15.36 47.59 26.81
N ALA A 193 -15.63 47.44 28.12
CA ALA A 193 -15.74 46.13 28.76
C ALA A 193 -16.97 45.32 28.29
N LEU A 194 -18.10 45.95 27.94
CA LEU A 194 -19.23 45.24 27.33
C LEU A 194 -18.93 44.77 25.90
N VAL A 195 -18.30 45.62 25.08
CA VAL A 195 -17.91 45.23 23.70
C VAL A 195 -16.81 44.16 23.72
N ALA A 196 -15.84 44.24 24.64
CA ALA A 196 -14.86 43.18 24.84
C ALA A 196 -15.46 41.90 25.45
N GLY A 197 -16.50 42.02 26.30
CA GLY A 197 -17.22 40.88 26.88
C GLY A 197 -18.14 40.15 25.90
N LEU A 198 -18.66 40.86 24.88
CA LEU A 198 -19.37 40.26 23.74
C LEU A 198 -18.43 39.81 22.61
N ALA A 199 -17.15 40.15 22.68
CA ALA A 199 -16.07 39.57 21.88
C ALA A 199 -15.42 38.35 22.57
N LEU A 200 -16.16 37.67 23.46
CA LEU A 200 -15.95 36.24 23.67
C LEU A 200 -16.10 35.56 22.32
N THR A 201 -14.97 35.10 21.80
CA THR A 201 -14.87 34.56 20.45
C THR A 201 -15.83 33.40 20.28
N ILE A 202 -16.80 33.56 19.38
CA ILE A 202 -17.32 32.43 18.61
C ILE A 202 -16.17 32.01 17.68
N GLN A 203 -15.16 31.38 18.26
CA GLN A 203 -14.39 30.38 17.55
C GLN A 203 -15.38 29.24 17.32
N ALA A 204 -16.07 29.31 16.19
CA ALA A 204 -16.67 28.12 15.62
C ALA A 204 -15.52 27.12 15.48
N ASP A 205 -15.62 25.98 16.17
CA ASP A 205 -14.66 24.89 15.99
C ASP A 205 -14.54 24.61 14.49
N GLU A 206 -13.32 24.61 13.98
CA GLU A 206 -13.07 24.36 12.56
C GLU A 206 -13.65 22.97 12.23
N GLU A 207 -14.49 22.92 11.20
CA GLU A 207 -15.24 21.72 10.86
C GLU A 207 -14.28 20.54 10.66
N PRO A 208 -14.39 19.43 11.41
CA PRO A 208 -13.39 18.38 11.34
C PRO A 208 -13.26 17.79 9.93
N LEU A 209 -12.02 17.48 9.52
CA LEU A 209 -11.71 17.02 8.15
C LEU A 209 -12.59 15.85 7.70
N ARG A 210 -12.92 14.90 8.59
CA ARG A 210 -13.88 13.82 8.32
C ARG A 210 -15.23 14.29 7.73
N VAL A 211 -15.77 15.40 8.22
CA VAL A 211 -17.04 16.00 7.74
C VAL A 211 -16.82 16.69 6.38
N GLN A 212 -15.68 17.35 6.20
CA GLN A 212 -15.30 17.96 4.93
C GLN A 212 -15.08 16.91 3.83
N ILE A 213 -14.51 15.74 4.16
CA ILE A 213 -14.40 14.57 3.26
C ILE A 213 -15.77 14.16 2.75
N ASP A 214 -16.72 13.92 3.66
CA ASP A 214 -18.07 13.45 3.30
C ASP A 214 -18.82 14.46 2.43
N ARG A 215 -18.69 15.77 2.73
CA ARG A 215 -19.24 16.84 1.91
C ARG A 215 -18.65 16.84 0.50
N LEU A 216 -17.33 16.72 0.37
CA LEU A 216 -16.64 16.75 -0.93
C LEU A 216 -16.92 15.49 -1.76
N ILE A 217 -17.06 14.32 -1.14
CA ILE A 217 -17.54 13.09 -1.80
C ILE A 217 -18.95 13.31 -2.37
N ALA A 218 -19.89 13.76 -1.53
CA ALA A 218 -21.28 13.95 -1.93
C ALA A 218 -21.46 15.07 -2.97
N LEU A 219 -20.65 16.13 -2.91
CA LEU A 219 -20.66 17.24 -3.87
C LEU A 219 -20.15 16.82 -5.26
N GLN A 220 -19.16 15.92 -5.32
CA GLN A 220 -18.52 15.53 -6.58
C GLN A 220 -19.09 14.24 -7.19
N THR A 221 -19.94 13.50 -6.48
CA THR A 221 -20.66 12.33 -7.01
C THR A 221 -22.13 12.66 -7.30
N PRO A 222 -22.55 12.69 -8.59
CA PRO A 222 -23.96 12.86 -8.95
C PRO A 222 -24.85 11.79 -8.29
N ASN A 223 -26.00 12.24 -7.76
CA ASN A 223 -26.98 11.41 -7.06
C ASN A 223 -26.40 10.57 -5.91
N TYR A 224 -25.33 11.02 -5.23
CA TYR A 224 -24.67 10.26 -4.15
C TYR A 224 -25.65 9.69 -3.11
N ALA A 225 -26.67 10.45 -2.70
CA ALA A 225 -27.68 9.99 -1.73
C ALA A 225 -28.52 8.79 -2.20
N GLU A 226 -28.65 8.55 -3.51
CA GLU A 226 -29.37 7.41 -4.08
C GLU A 226 -28.48 6.17 -4.26
N LEU A 227 -27.17 6.40 -4.41
CA LEU A 227 -26.12 5.41 -4.64
C LEU A 227 -25.46 4.93 -3.34
N ALA A 228 -25.47 5.78 -2.30
CA ALA A 228 -24.76 5.52 -1.06
C ALA A 228 -25.38 4.35 -0.29
N ALA A 229 -24.52 3.43 0.12
CA ALA A 229 -24.87 2.39 1.07
C ALA A 229 -25.24 3.03 2.44
N PRO A 230 -26.05 2.32 3.25
CA PRO A 230 -26.22 2.70 4.65
C PRO A 230 -24.86 2.74 5.37
N LEU A 231 -24.80 3.37 6.53
CA LEU A 231 -23.63 3.23 7.39
C LEU A 231 -23.49 1.78 7.86
N ALA A 232 -22.26 1.30 7.92
CA ALA A 232 -21.88 0.02 8.49
C ALA A 232 -22.33 -0.08 9.95
N ASP A 233 -22.85 -1.24 10.34
CA ASP A 233 -23.12 -1.54 11.73
C ASP A 233 -21.82 -1.63 12.56
N ASP A 234 -21.95 -1.80 13.88
CA ASP A 234 -20.78 -1.83 14.75
C ASP A 234 -19.90 -3.07 14.57
N ALA A 235 -20.43 -4.19 14.06
CA ALA A 235 -19.62 -5.39 13.79
C ALA A 235 -18.80 -5.21 12.50
N GLU A 236 -19.44 -4.72 11.43
CA GLU A 236 -18.81 -4.39 10.16
C GLU A 236 -17.75 -3.29 10.36
N PHE A 237 -18.08 -2.21 11.07
CA PHE A 237 -17.12 -1.16 11.42
C PHE A 237 -15.93 -1.70 12.25
N LEU A 238 -16.21 -2.45 13.32
CA LEU A 238 -15.17 -2.99 14.20
C LEU A 238 -14.20 -3.90 13.42
N ARG A 239 -14.73 -4.84 12.64
CA ARG A 239 -13.91 -5.74 11.81
C ARG A 239 -12.99 -4.95 10.89
N ARG A 240 -13.55 -3.95 10.20
CA ARG A 240 -12.83 -3.18 9.19
C ARG A 240 -11.74 -2.31 9.79
N VAL A 241 -12.05 -1.61 10.87
CA VAL A 241 -11.14 -0.67 11.49
C VAL A 241 -9.99 -1.38 12.23
N THR A 242 -10.21 -2.55 12.85
CA THR A 242 -9.07 -3.32 13.42
C THR A 242 -8.20 -3.90 12.32
N LEU A 243 -8.78 -4.44 11.24
CA LEU A 243 -7.99 -4.99 10.13
C LEU A 243 -7.14 -3.91 9.47
N ASP A 244 -7.67 -2.71 9.26
CA ASP A 244 -6.96 -1.62 8.59
C ASP A 244 -5.98 -0.86 9.49
N LEU A 245 -6.21 -0.80 10.81
CA LEU A 245 -5.32 -0.10 11.73
C LEU A 245 -4.28 -1.02 12.39
N THR A 246 -4.63 -2.25 12.77
CA THR A 246 -3.76 -3.18 13.53
C THR A 246 -3.44 -4.48 12.81
N GLY A 247 -3.97 -4.65 11.59
CA GLY A 247 -3.66 -5.81 10.74
C GLY A 247 -4.27 -7.12 11.23
N THR A 248 -5.27 -7.08 12.11
CA THR A 248 -5.90 -8.28 12.70
C THR A 248 -7.36 -8.02 13.08
N ILE A 249 -8.12 -9.09 13.29
CA ILE A 249 -9.45 -9.02 13.93
C ILE A 249 -9.30 -8.84 15.45
N PRO A 250 -10.31 -8.32 16.17
CA PRO A 250 -10.29 -8.25 17.63
C PRO A 250 -10.45 -9.65 18.26
N THR A 251 -10.21 -9.74 19.58
CA THR A 251 -10.65 -10.90 20.36
C THR A 251 -12.18 -10.92 20.52
N SER A 252 -12.76 -12.09 20.77
CA SER A 252 -14.20 -12.21 21.05
C SER A 252 -14.65 -11.35 22.24
N ALA A 253 -13.81 -11.21 23.27
CA ALA A 253 -14.06 -10.34 24.42
C ALA A 253 -14.11 -8.85 24.04
N VAL A 254 -13.18 -8.37 23.20
CA VAL A 254 -13.18 -6.97 22.71
C VAL A 254 -14.39 -6.72 21.81
N ALA A 255 -14.73 -7.67 20.93
CA ALA A 255 -15.91 -7.57 20.09
C ALA A 255 -17.20 -7.51 20.90
N ARG A 256 -17.38 -8.43 21.86
CA ARG A 256 -18.55 -8.47 22.75
C ARG A 256 -18.72 -7.15 23.51
N ALA A 257 -17.64 -6.62 24.09
CA ALA A 257 -17.66 -5.36 24.82
C ALA A 257 -18.03 -4.16 23.93
N PHE A 258 -17.49 -4.09 22.71
CA PHE A 258 -17.78 -2.99 21.78
C PHE A 258 -19.21 -3.01 21.21
N LEU A 259 -19.76 -4.20 20.97
CA LEU A 259 -21.11 -4.36 20.43
C LEU A 259 -22.21 -4.00 21.45
N VAL A 260 -21.98 -4.22 22.75
CA VAL A 260 -22.94 -3.84 23.81
C VAL A 260 -22.74 -2.41 24.34
N ASP A 261 -21.62 -1.75 24.03
CA ASP A 261 -21.38 -0.37 24.45
C ASP A 261 -22.35 0.59 23.75
N ALA A 262 -23.09 1.37 24.55
CA ALA A 262 -24.05 2.37 24.07
C ALA A 262 -23.45 3.79 23.97
N ASN A 263 -22.16 3.97 24.30
CA ASN A 263 -21.48 5.26 24.23
C ASN A 263 -21.41 5.77 22.79
N PRO A 264 -21.99 6.96 22.47
CA PRO A 264 -21.97 7.50 21.10
C PRO A 264 -20.56 7.85 20.60
N GLN A 265 -19.56 8.02 21.49
CA GLN A 265 -18.16 8.23 21.12
C GLN A 265 -17.35 6.91 20.99
N LYS A 266 -17.95 5.72 21.14
CA LYS A 266 -17.19 4.46 21.18
C LYS A 266 -16.34 4.20 19.92
N ARG A 267 -16.80 4.63 18.74
CA ARG A 267 -16.06 4.50 17.47
C ARG A 267 -14.78 5.34 17.48
N GLU A 268 -14.87 6.59 17.95
CA GLU A 268 -13.73 7.50 18.09
C GLU A 268 -12.73 7.00 19.15
N GLN A 269 -13.23 6.59 20.33
CA GLN A 269 -12.41 6.01 21.40
C GLN A 269 -11.77 4.65 21.01
N LEU A 270 -12.38 3.89 20.10
CA LEU A 270 -11.76 2.70 19.52
C LEU A 270 -10.62 3.09 18.58
N VAL A 271 -10.86 3.99 17.62
CA VAL A 271 -9.84 4.46 16.66
C VAL A 271 -8.62 5.01 17.38
N ASP A 272 -8.81 5.86 18.39
CA ASP A 272 -7.70 6.44 19.16
C ASP A 272 -6.88 5.38 19.90
N ARG A 273 -7.54 4.36 20.48
CA ARG A 273 -6.83 3.22 21.11
C ARG A 273 -6.07 2.37 20.10
N LEU A 274 -6.61 2.14 18.91
CA LEU A 274 -5.95 1.37 17.85
C LEU A 274 -4.73 2.13 17.30
N LEU A 275 -4.84 3.43 17.02
CA LEU A 275 -3.73 4.27 16.55
C LEU A 275 -2.61 4.45 17.60
N ALA A 276 -2.94 4.34 18.88
CA ALA A 276 -1.98 4.34 19.98
C ALA A 276 -1.31 2.97 20.22
N SER A 277 -1.80 1.90 19.59
CA SER A 277 -1.38 0.53 19.91
C SER A 277 -0.05 0.13 19.24
N PRO A 278 0.73 -0.80 19.83
CA PRO A 278 1.95 -1.32 19.20
C PRO A 278 1.64 -2.17 17.97
N GLU A 279 0.46 -2.81 17.89
CA GLU A 279 -0.03 -3.54 16.73
C GLU A 279 -0.21 -2.62 15.50
N TYR A 280 -0.60 -1.35 15.69
CA TYR A 280 -0.60 -0.37 14.60
C TYR A 280 0.80 -0.14 14.03
N ALA A 281 1.82 -0.03 14.91
CA ALA A 281 3.20 0.14 14.47
C ALA A 281 3.71 -1.08 13.68
N ARG A 282 3.36 -2.31 14.10
CA ARG A 282 3.61 -3.55 13.32
C ARG A 282 2.88 -3.53 11.98
N HIS A 283 1.59 -3.17 11.96
CA HIS A 283 0.79 -3.17 10.74
C HIS A 283 1.33 -2.18 9.70
N MET A 284 1.56 -0.93 10.11
CA MET A 284 2.11 0.11 9.24
C MET A 284 3.52 -0.22 8.77
N GLN A 285 4.35 -0.83 9.62
CA GLN A 285 5.65 -1.37 9.21
C GLN A 285 5.51 -2.39 8.07
N ARG A 286 4.54 -3.30 8.13
CA ARG A 286 4.33 -4.28 7.05
C ARG A 286 3.76 -3.63 5.78
N GLN A 287 2.83 -2.68 5.91
CA GLN A 287 2.30 -1.93 4.76
C GLN A 287 3.40 -1.17 4.02
N PHE A 288 4.25 -0.44 4.74
CA PHE A 288 5.34 0.34 4.15
C PHE A 288 6.51 -0.52 3.68
N ASP A 289 6.82 -1.65 4.32
CA ASP A 289 7.76 -2.64 3.78
C ASP A 289 7.28 -3.18 2.42
N VAL A 290 6.02 -3.60 2.32
CA VAL A 290 5.46 -4.08 1.04
C VAL A 290 5.40 -2.97 -0.01
N ALA A 291 5.02 -1.74 0.36
CA ALA A 291 4.94 -0.61 -0.57
C ALA A 291 6.32 -0.16 -1.07
N LEU A 292 7.28 0.06 -0.17
CA LEU A 292 8.59 0.64 -0.50
C LEU A 292 9.59 -0.40 -1.01
N MET A 293 9.58 -1.62 -0.47
CA MET A 293 10.49 -2.69 -0.86
C MET A 293 9.88 -3.67 -1.85
N ARG A 294 8.57 -3.63 -2.13
CA ARG A 294 7.91 -4.46 -3.16
C ARG A 294 8.20 -5.96 -3.04
N ARG A 295 8.42 -6.46 -1.82
CA ARG A 295 8.86 -7.84 -1.49
C ARG A 295 10.22 -8.22 -2.11
N LEU A 296 11.11 -7.26 -2.36
CA LEU A 296 12.49 -7.53 -2.80
C LEU A 296 13.22 -8.42 -1.78
N PRO A 297 14.00 -9.42 -2.26
CA PRO A 297 14.80 -10.27 -1.38
C PRO A 297 15.90 -9.45 -0.71
N GLN A 298 16.30 -9.88 0.49
CA GLN A 298 17.45 -9.31 1.21
C GLN A 298 18.73 -9.47 0.39
N LYS A 299 19.55 -8.41 0.30
CA LYS A 299 20.92 -8.49 -0.23
C LYS A 299 21.96 -7.93 0.74
N ASN A 300 21.84 -6.65 1.07
CA ASN A 300 22.94 -5.83 1.61
C ASN A 300 22.63 -5.23 2.99
N VAL A 301 21.36 -5.19 3.40
CA VAL A 301 20.91 -4.77 4.74
C VAL A 301 19.93 -5.82 5.28
N PRO A 302 20.14 -6.35 6.50
CA PRO A 302 19.22 -7.31 7.11
C PRO A 302 17.78 -6.82 7.17
N ILE A 303 16.82 -7.68 6.83
CA ILE A 303 15.38 -7.38 6.93
C ILE A 303 15.00 -6.84 8.33
N PRO A 304 15.46 -7.43 9.45
CA PRO A 304 15.10 -6.94 10.78
C PRO A 304 15.55 -5.51 11.09
N GLU A 305 16.65 -5.01 10.50
CA GLU A 305 17.08 -3.62 10.70
C GLU A 305 16.11 -2.62 10.04
N TRP A 306 15.65 -2.95 8.84
CA TRP A 306 14.63 -2.17 8.11
C TRP A 306 13.25 -2.26 8.78
N GLU A 307 12.82 -3.46 9.18
CA GLU A 307 11.55 -3.63 9.89
C GLU A 307 11.56 -2.90 11.23
N LYS A 308 12.65 -2.98 12.01
CA LYS A 308 12.81 -2.21 13.25
C LYS A 308 12.67 -0.71 13.01
N PHE A 309 13.42 -0.16 12.04
CA PHE A 309 13.38 1.25 11.69
C PHE A 309 11.96 1.76 11.37
N LEU A 310 11.21 1.03 10.52
CA LEU A 310 9.84 1.38 10.20
C LEU A 310 8.93 1.29 11.44
N ARG A 311 9.04 0.21 12.22
CA ARG A 311 8.21 -0.03 13.43
C ARG A 311 8.40 1.07 14.46
N GLU A 312 9.65 1.43 14.78
CA GLU A 312 9.98 2.51 15.71
C GLU A 312 9.46 3.87 15.18
N SER A 313 9.56 4.11 13.88
CA SER A 313 9.04 5.34 13.25
C SER A 313 7.52 5.47 13.36
N PHE A 314 6.75 4.39 13.13
CA PHE A 314 5.29 4.42 13.27
C PHE A 314 4.81 4.42 14.72
N ALA A 315 5.54 3.75 15.63
CA ALA A 315 5.28 3.82 17.06
C ALA A 315 5.41 5.26 17.59
N ALA A 316 6.50 5.94 17.23
CA ALA A 316 6.78 7.32 17.62
C ALA A 316 5.93 8.40 16.90
N ASN A 317 5.04 8.00 15.98
CA ASN A 317 4.33 8.90 15.07
C ASN A 317 5.26 9.89 14.34
N LYS A 318 6.37 9.39 13.79
CA LYS A 318 7.35 10.20 13.05
C LYS A 318 6.66 10.90 11.87
N PRO A 319 6.81 12.23 11.70
CA PRO A 319 6.33 12.96 10.53
C PRO A 319 6.78 12.32 9.22
N TYR A 320 5.89 12.26 8.23
CA TYR A 320 6.18 11.48 7.03
C TYR A 320 7.33 12.04 6.19
N ASP A 321 7.52 13.37 6.21
CA ASP A 321 8.68 14.00 5.58
C ASP A 321 9.99 13.50 6.21
N GLN A 322 10.06 13.41 7.54
CA GLN A 322 11.23 12.91 8.25
C GLN A 322 11.49 11.44 7.93
N LEU A 323 10.46 10.59 7.96
CA LEU A 323 10.59 9.17 7.59
C LEU A 323 11.18 8.99 6.19
N VAL A 324 10.63 9.70 5.20
CA VAL A 324 11.09 9.58 3.80
C VAL A 324 12.46 10.22 3.61
N ARG A 325 12.74 11.35 4.27
CA ARG A 325 14.06 12.00 4.23
C ARG A 325 15.15 11.07 4.76
N GLU A 326 14.91 10.41 5.88
CA GLU A 326 15.83 9.42 6.47
C GLU A 326 16.05 8.20 5.54
N ILE A 327 15.05 7.75 4.81
CA ILE A 327 15.21 6.67 3.81
C ILE A 327 16.08 7.13 2.64
N LEU A 328 15.87 8.36 2.15
CA LEU A 328 16.51 8.84 0.92
C LEU A 328 17.89 9.51 1.16
N SER A 329 18.20 9.95 2.38
CA SER A 329 19.52 10.53 2.71
C SER A 329 20.53 9.51 3.25
N ASN A 330 20.12 8.31 3.65
CA ASN A 330 21.01 7.34 4.32
C ASN A 330 21.93 6.59 3.34
N ASP A 331 23.23 6.51 3.68
CA ASP A 331 24.27 5.83 2.90
C ASP A 331 24.65 4.44 3.44
N GLY A 332 24.11 4.06 4.62
CA GLY A 332 24.37 2.80 5.31
C GLY A 332 25.71 2.74 6.07
N SER A 333 26.49 3.82 6.14
CA SER A 333 27.80 3.82 6.80
C SER A 333 27.71 3.76 8.33
N ASP A 334 26.73 4.44 8.92
CA ASP A 334 26.39 4.31 10.34
C ASP A 334 25.72 2.97 10.62
N ALA A 335 26.33 2.17 11.49
CA ALA A 335 25.79 0.87 11.91
C ALA A 335 24.57 0.99 12.84
N ALA A 336 24.45 2.08 13.59
CA ALA A 336 23.32 2.29 14.51
C ALA A 336 22.02 2.60 13.75
N ASN A 337 22.14 3.23 12.57
CA ASN A 337 21.03 3.64 11.71
C ASN A 337 21.17 3.08 10.27
N ARG A 338 21.59 1.82 10.10
CA ARG A 338 21.82 1.23 8.76
C ARG A 338 20.52 0.83 8.02
N GLY A 339 19.47 0.48 8.77
CA GLY A 339 18.18 0.01 8.24
C GLY A 339 17.62 0.79 7.03
N PRO A 340 17.51 2.14 7.07
CA PRO A 340 16.94 2.92 5.97
C PRO A 340 17.68 2.77 4.63
N ALA A 341 19.00 2.56 4.67
CA ALA A 341 19.83 2.40 3.47
C ALA A 341 19.45 1.18 2.62
N ARG A 342 18.69 0.23 3.18
CA ARG A 342 18.14 -0.93 2.47
C ARG A 342 17.43 -0.54 1.18
N PHE A 343 16.75 0.63 1.16
CA PHE A 343 16.03 1.12 -0.01
C PHE A 343 16.93 1.23 -1.25
N TYR A 344 18.16 1.76 -1.10
CA TYR A 344 19.13 1.85 -2.19
C TYR A 344 19.97 0.59 -2.34
N LEU A 345 20.41 0.01 -1.21
CA LEU A 345 21.39 -1.07 -1.21
C LEU A 345 20.82 -2.40 -1.73
N ASP A 346 19.57 -2.76 -1.44
CA ASP A 346 18.96 -3.98 -2.02
C ASP A 346 18.56 -3.78 -3.51
N ARG A 347 18.58 -2.53 -4.01
CA ARG A 347 18.49 -2.15 -5.43
C ARG A 347 19.85 -2.06 -6.13
N ASP A 348 20.91 -2.54 -5.49
CA ASP A 348 22.31 -2.50 -5.96
C ASP A 348 22.82 -1.09 -6.30
N GLY A 349 22.16 -0.03 -5.81
CA GLY A 349 22.42 1.34 -6.21
C GLY A 349 22.09 1.67 -7.67
N ASP A 350 21.32 0.83 -8.37
CA ASP A 350 21.00 1.05 -9.78
C ASP A 350 20.20 2.36 -9.95
N GLN A 351 20.86 3.35 -10.54
CA GLN A 351 20.33 4.68 -10.82
C GLN A 351 18.96 4.61 -11.51
N HIS A 352 18.78 3.70 -12.47
CA HIS A 352 17.57 3.63 -13.29
C HIS A 352 16.40 2.99 -12.54
N VAL A 353 16.65 1.92 -11.77
CA VAL A 353 15.66 1.29 -10.89
C VAL A 353 15.24 2.28 -9.80
N ILE A 354 16.19 2.94 -9.16
CA ILE A 354 15.94 3.96 -8.14
C ILE A 354 15.09 5.10 -8.71
N THR A 355 15.48 5.69 -9.85
CA THR A 355 14.75 6.79 -10.51
C THR A 355 13.29 6.42 -10.77
N LYS A 356 13.02 5.20 -11.25
CA LYS A 356 11.66 4.70 -11.51
C LYS A 356 10.86 4.53 -10.22
N ASP A 357 11.44 3.87 -9.22
CA ASP A 357 10.74 3.59 -7.97
C ASP A 357 10.44 4.87 -7.18
N VAL A 358 11.36 5.85 -7.07
CA VAL A 358 11.04 7.12 -6.37
C VAL A 358 9.95 7.92 -7.08
N ALA A 359 9.94 7.96 -8.41
CA ALA A 359 8.88 8.62 -9.18
C ALA A 359 7.51 7.95 -8.97
N LYS A 360 7.45 6.63 -9.04
CA LYS A 360 6.21 5.88 -8.77
C LYS A 360 5.73 6.03 -7.33
N LEU A 361 6.62 5.82 -6.36
CA LEU A 361 6.28 5.74 -4.94
C LEU A 361 5.90 7.12 -4.36
N PHE A 362 6.66 8.16 -4.69
CA PHE A 362 6.57 9.46 -4.02
C PHE A 362 6.02 10.59 -4.89
N LEU A 363 5.95 10.44 -6.22
CA LEU A 363 5.39 11.45 -7.13
C LEU A 363 4.15 10.97 -7.90
N GLY A 364 3.77 9.69 -7.79
CA GLY A 364 2.60 9.13 -8.45
C GLY A 364 2.76 9.01 -9.96
N GLN A 365 4.00 8.87 -10.45
CA GLN A 365 4.34 9.00 -11.87
C GLN A 365 5.17 7.80 -12.37
N ASN A 366 4.60 7.03 -13.30
CA ASN A 366 5.29 5.93 -13.96
C ASN A 366 6.15 6.42 -15.14
N PHE A 367 7.44 6.56 -14.86
CA PHE A 367 8.45 6.97 -15.83
C PHE A 367 9.23 5.80 -16.50
N GLU A 368 8.64 4.61 -16.62
CA GLU A 368 9.32 3.47 -17.25
C GLU A 368 9.64 3.69 -18.74
N CYS A 369 8.70 4.22 -19.52
CA CYS A 369 8.94 4.54 -20.94
C CYS A 369 9.87 5.77 -21.10
N THR A 370 9.80 6.73 -20.17
CA THR A 370 10.57 7.98 -20.22
C THR A 370 12.05 7.84 -19.94
N GLN A 371 12.56 6.62 -19.72
CA GLN A 371 14.00 6.35 -19.84
C GLN A 371 14.48 6.48 -21.29
N CYS A 372 13.70 6.05 -22.28
CA CYS A 372 14.18 5.90 -23.66
C CYS A 372 13.63 6.97 -24.63
N HIS A 373 12.46 7.53 -24.36
CA HIS A 373 11.75 8.50 -25.21
C HIS A 373 10.60 9.13 -24.41
N ASP A 374 10.03 10.27 -24.84
CA ASP A 374 8.81 10.80 -24.23
C ASP A 374 7.68 9.75 -24.21
N HIS A 375 6.81 9.76 -23.20
CA HIS A 375 5.79 8.74 -23.03
C HIS A 375 4.80 8.76 -24.21
N PRO A 376 4.57 7.64 -24.92
CA PRO A 376 3.91 7.64 -26.22
C PRO A 376 2.40 7.88 -26.16
N GLN A 377 1.82 7.89 -24.96
CA GLN A 377 0.38 8.03 -24.69
C GLN A 377 0.05 9.00 -23.55
N ILE A 378 1.05 9.66 -22.94
CA ILE A 378 0.86 10.57 -21.80
C ILE A 378 1.73 11.79 -22.06
N ASP A 379 1.13 12.86 -22.56
CA ASP A 379 1.87 14.04 -23.00
C ASP A 379 2.66 14.70 -21.86
N ASP A 380 2.16 14.62 -20.63
CA ASP A 380 2.80 15.18 -19.42
C ASP A 380 4.14 14.49 -19.05
N PHE A 381 4.38 13.26 -19.54
CA PHE A 381 5.52 12.45 -19.11
C PHE A 381 6.62 12.49 -20.18
N LYS A 382 7.60 13.38 -19.97
CA LYS A 382 8.73 13.61 -20.88
C LYS A 382 10.01 12.89 -20.44
N GLN A 383 10.89 12.59 -21.40
CA GLN A 383 12.19 11.95 -21.15
C GLN A 383 13.07 12.82 -20.22
N ASP A 384 12.98 14.14 -20.36
CA ASP A 384 13.74 15.10 -19.58
C ASP A 384 13.23 15.28 -18.14
N HIS A 385 12.02 14.80 -17.82
CA HIS A 385 11.52 14.66 -16.44
C HIS A 385 12.20 13.48 -15.73
N TYR A 386 12.30 12.33 -16.42
CA TYR A 386 13.00 11.15 -15.91
C TYR A 386 14.46 11.45 -15.62
N TYR A 387 15.17 12.06 -16.57
CA TYR A 387 16.58 12.39 -16.37
C TYR A 387 16.80 13.55 -15.39
N GLY A 388 15.83 14.44 -15.19
CA GLY A 388 15.85 15.43 -14.11
C GLY A 388 15.91 14.78 -12.72
N ILE A 389 15.14 13.71 -12.50
CA ILE A 389 15.22 12.89 -11.28
C ILE A 389 16.51 12.06 -11.26
N SER A 390 16.89 11.49 -12.40
CA SER A 390 18.08 10.63 -12.50
C SER A 390 19.39 11.37 -12.22
N ALA A 391 19.46 12.67 -12.55
CA ALA A 391 20.62 13.53 -12.27
C ALA A 391 20.96 13.65 -10.77
N PHE A 392 20.00 13.41 -9.86
CA PHE A 392 20.27 13.34 -8.42
C PHE A 392 21.09 12.11 -8.01
N PHE A 393 20.94 11.01 -8.75
CA PHE A 393 21.52 9.71 -8.38
C PHE A 393 22.75 9.33 -9.21
N VAL A 394 23.01 9.99 -10.34
CA VAL A 394 24.17 9.72 -11.23
C VAL A 394 25.53 9.83 -10.53
N ARG A 395 25.62 10.61 -9.45
CA ARG A 395 26.84 10.74 -8.62
C ARG A 395 26.94 9.68 -7.51
N SER A 396 25.88 8.91 -7.26
CA SER A 396 25.82 7.87 -6.21
C SER A 396 26.20 6.49 -6.75
N PHE A 397 26.89 5.68 -5.94
CA PHE A 397 27.34 4.35 -6.33
C PHE A 397 27.51 3.43 -5.12
N VAL A 398 27.38 2.12 -5.33
CA VAL A 398 27.66 1.12 -4.29
C VAL A 398 29.16 0.81 -4.23
N MET A 399 29.71 0.77 -3.02
CA MET A 399 31.06 0.29 -2.75
C MET A 399 31.12 -0.49 -1.44
N THR A 400 32.24 -1.19 -1.22
CA THR A 400 32.56 -1.81 0.07
C THR A 400 33.64 -0.97 0.74
N ASP A 401 33.40 -0.53 1.98
CA ASP A 401 34.34 0.27 2.75
C ASP A 401 35.41 -0.57 3.49
N LYS A 402 36.31 0.11 4.19
CA LYS A 402 37.39 -0.51 4.99
C LYS A 402 36.88 -1.42 6.11
N GLU A 403 35.67 -1.17 6.62
CA GLU A 403 35.00 -1.99 7.62
C GLU A 403 34.25 -3.19 6.99
N LYS A 404 34.44 -3.40 5.67
CA LYS A 404 33.79 -4.40 4.83
C LYS A 404 32.27 -4.25 4.76
N LYS A 405 31.74 -3.05 5.03
CA LYS A 405 30.32 -2.72 4.87
C LYS A 405 30.05 -2.29 3.43
N VAL A 406 28.95 -2.79 2.87
CA VAL A 406 28.42 -2.29 1.59
C VAL A 406 27.69 -0.97 1.85
N VAL A 407 28.08 0.11 1.19
CA VAL A 407 27.59 1.49 1.41
C VAL A 407 27.22 2.17 0.09
N PHE A 408 26.28 3.11 0.14
CA PHE A 408 25.84 3.90 -1.02
C PHE A 408 26.54 5.26 -1.01
N ALA A 409 27.79 5.26 -1.48
CA ALA A 409 28.67 6.40 -1.53
C ALA A 409 28.27 7.40 -2.64
N GLU A 410 28.86 8.60 -2.62
CA GLU A 410 28.55 9.66 -3.57
C GLU A 410 29.82 10.42 -3.99
N LYS A 411 29.86 10.86 -5.25
CA LYS A 411 30.90 11.75 -5.80
C LYS A 411 30.42 13.21 -5.78
N ALA A 412 31.36 14.15 -5.81
CA ALA A 412 31.04 15.56 -5.95
C ALA A 412 30.68 15.93 -7.41
N ASP A 413 31.20 15.15 -8.38
CA ASP A 413 31.09 15.36 -9.82
C ASP A 413 30.33 14.22 -10.52
N GLY A 414 29.87 14.51 -11.75
CA GLY A 414 29.13 13.59 -12.62
C GLY A 414 27.79 14.19 -13.05
N GLU A 415 27.54 14.16 -14.37
CA GLU A 415 26.28 14.62 -14.97
C GLU A 415 25.62 13.49 -15.75
N VAL A 416 24.29 13.49 -15.79
CA VAL A 416 23.55 12.51 -16.56
C VAL A 416 23.45 12.93 -18.02
N THR A 417 23.67 11.98 -18.92
CA THR A 417 23.53 12.17 -20.37
C THR A 417 22.52 11.21 -20.93
N TYR A 418 21.68 11.67 -21.86
CA TYR A 418 20.59 10.88 -22.44
C TYR A 418 20.23 11.31 -23.86
N GLU A 419 19.63 10.41 -24.61
CA GLU A 419 19.26 10.62 -26.00
C GLU A 419 17.97 9.83 -26.29
N SER A 420 17.08 10.33 -27.15
CA SER A 420 15.85 9.61 -27.47
C SER A 420 16.12 8.52 -28.48
N VAL A 421 15.71 7.28 -28.19
CA VAL A 421 15.86 6.15 -29.12
C VAL A 421 15.10 6.37 -30.44
N PHE A 422 14.03 7.19 -30.42
CA PHE A 422 13.31 7.58 -31.63
C PHE A 422 14.02 8.69 -32.40
N GLU A 423 14.60 9.68 -31.72
CA GLU A 423 15.41 10.72 -32.39
C GLU A 423 16.65 10.11 -33.10
N ILE A 424 17.28 9.11 -32.47
CA ILE A 424 18.36 8.31 -33.07
C ILE A 424 17.86 7.53 -34.29
N ARG A 425 16.78 6.73 -34.11
CA ARG A 425 16.20 5.90 -35.18
C ARG A 425 15.83 6.72 -36.41
N ASP A 426 15.21 7.88 -36.19
CA ASP A 426 14.67 8.73 -37.24
C ASP A 426 15.72 9.71 -37.80
N LYS A 427 16.97 9.63 -37.31
CA LYS A 427 18.14 10.43 -37.74
C LYS A 427 17.95 11.94 -37.55
N ILE A 428 17.18 12.33 -36.54
CA ILE A 428 16.91 13.73 -36.17
C ILE A 428 17.60 14.13 -34.85
N SER A 429 18.23 13.18 -34.16
CA SER A 429 18.99 13.46 -32.94
C SER A 429 20.12 14.47 -33.18
N LYS A 430 20.32 15.34 -32.18
CA LYS A 430 21.43 16.30 -32.11
C LYS A 430 22.57 15.78 -31.22
N GLY A 431 22.57 14.50 -30.89
CA GLY A 431 23.46 13.85 -29.93
C GLY A 431 22.94 13.90 -28.48
N PRO A 432 23.71 13.35 -27.52
CA PRO A 432 23.30 13.27 -26.13
C PRO A 432 23.03 14.65 -25.50
N ARG A 433 21.88 14.75 -24.85
CA ARG A 433 21.46 15.87 -23.99
C ARG A 433 21.90 15.61 -22.56
N SER A 434 22.01 16.67 -21.76
CA SER A 434 22.24 16.59 -20.31
C SER A 434 21.28 17.53 -19.58
N THR A 435 21.01 17.24 -18.31
CA THR A 435 20.14 18.06 -17.46
C THR A 435 20.65 18.07 -16.02
N LEU A 436 20.49 19.21 -15.35
CA LEU A 436 20.75 19.36 -13.92
C LEU A 436 19.56 18.78 -13.11
N PRO A 437 19.76 18.47 -11.81
CA PRO A 437 18.71 17.92 -10.95
C PRO A 437 17.45 18.78 -10.87
N ARG A 438 16.30 18.16 -11.12
CA ARG A 438 14.96 18.78 -10.99
C ARG A 438 13.83 17.74 -10.90
N PHE A 439 12.68 18.18 -10.43
CA PHE A 439 11.40 17.49 -10.59
C PHE A 439 10.61 18.11 -11.75
N ILE A 440 9.43 17.60 -12.11
CA ILE A 440 8.57 18.24 -13.16
C ILE A 440 8.28 19.70 -12.79
N GLU A 441 7.84 19.92 -11.55
CA GLU A 441 7.29 21.19 -11.07
C GLU A 441 8.32 22.06 -10.34
N ALA A 442 9.54 21.53 -10.12
CA ALA A 442 10.58 22.22 -9.35
C ALA A 442 11.59 22.90 -10.26
N SER A 443 12.04 24.08 -9.85
CA SER A 443 13.20 24.75 -10.46
C SER A 443 14.47 23.90 -10.32
N LEU A 444 15.44 24.13 -11.21
CA LEU A 444 16.77 23.55 -11.11
C LEU A 444 17.39 23.85 -9.75
N ILE A 445 18.02 22.86 -9.15
CA ILE A 445 18.77 23.07 -7.90
C ILE A 445 20.06 23.83 -8.17
N SER A 446 20.28 24.89 -7.40
CA SER A 446 21.55 25.62 -7.42
C SER A 446 22.63 24.80 -6.72
N GLU A 447 23.72 24.52 -7.43
CA GLU A 447 24.90 23.86 -6.87
C GLU A 447 26.00 24.88 -6.54
N PRO A 448 26.72 24.72 -5.42
CA PRO A 448 27.88 25.54 -5.12
C PRO A 448 28.95 25.30 -6.19
N LYS A 449 29.51 26.40 -6.71
CA LYS A 449 30.70 26.35 -7.57
C LYS A 449 31.94 26.23 -6.69
N PHE A 450 32.83 25.33 -7.06
CA PHE A 450 34.15 25.17 -6.45
C PHE A 450 35.20 25.53 -7.50
N ASP A 451 36.22 26.31 -7.12
CA ASP A 451 37.26 26.73 -8.05
C ASP A 451 38.17 25.57 -8.46
N LYS A 452 38.26 24.54 -7.61
CA LYS A 452 38.96 23.27 -7.89
C LYS A 452 38.10 22.06 -7.54
N PRO A 453 38.18 20.96 -8.32
CA PRO A 453 37.38 19.75 -8.06
C PRO A 453 37.59 19.16 -6.66
N GLU A 454 38.79 19.26 -6.11
CA GLU A 454 39.11 18.65 -4.82
C GLU A 454 38.59 19.45 -3.62
N GLU A 455 38.17 20.71 -3.82
CA GLU A 455 37.52 21.53 -2.79
C GLU A 455 36.06 21.10 -2.59
N ALA A 456 35.45 20.48 -3.60
CA ALA A 456 34.09 19.93 -3.56
C ALA A 456 33.93 18.69 -2.65
N TYR A 457 35.03 18.15 -2.14
CA TYR A 457 35.06 16.97 -1.26
C TYR A 457 35.43 17.32 0.19
N ALA A 458 34.75 16.68 1.14
CA ALA A 458 35.15 16.61 2.54
C ALA A 458 36.12 15.44 2.79
N VAL A 459 35.82 14.28 2.19
CA VAL A 459 36.75 13.15 2.04
C VAL A 459 36.93 12.91 0.54
N LYS A 460 38.16 13.08 0.06
CA LYS A 460 38.49 12.90 -1.37
C LYS A 460 38.54 11.40 -1.72
N PRO A 461 38.12 11.00 -2.93
CA PRO A 461 38.42 9.66 -3.43
C PRO A 461 39.94 9.48 -3.57
N ASP A 462 40.43 8.25 -3.34
CA ASP A 462 41.83 7.86 -3.56
C ASP A 462 41.86 6.63 -4.48
N ASP A 463 42.48 6.77 -5.66
CA ASP A 463 42.58 5.69 -6.66
C ASP A 463 43.37 4.47 -6.15
N LYS A 464 44.23 4.66 -5.14
CA LYS A 464 45.01 3.59 -4.50
C LYS A 464 44.23 2.88 -3.41
N ASP A 465 43.26 3.56 -2.80
CA ASP A 465 42.48 3.09 -1.66
C ASP A 465 40.99 3.04 -2.02
N LYS A 466 40.62 2.03 -2.79
CA LYS A 466 39.25 1.81 -3.28
C LYS A 466 38.23 1.50 -2.17
N GLU A 467 38.69 1.33 -0.92
CA GLU A 467 37.86 1.14 0.27
C GLU A 467 37.64 2.47 1.01
N LEU A 468 38.34 3.54 0.65
CA LEU A 468 38.10 4.89 1.15
C LEU A 468 36.82 5.47 0.53
N ARG A 469 35.78 5.60 1.37
CA ARG A 469 34.50 6.19 0.98
C ARG A 469 34.66 7.71 0.72
N PRO A 470 34.43 8.21 -0.52
CA PRO A 470 34.38 9.64 -0.75
C PRO A 470 33.14 10.26 -0.10
N VAL A 471 33.29 11.52 0.32
CA VAL A 471 32.21 12.30 0.93
C VAL A 471 32.24 13.70 0.29
N PRO A 472 31.25 14.06 -0.54
CA PRO A 472 31.17 15.39 -1.13
C PRO A 472 30.68 16.42 -0.11
N ARG A 473 31.08 17.69 -0.27
CA ARG A 473 30.53 18.81 0.53
C ARG A 473 29.10 19.17 0.16
N PHE A 474 28.71 18.84 -1.07
CA PHE A 474 27.36 19.00 -1.58
C PHE A 474 26.87 17.63 -2.10
N SER A 475 25.90 17.05 -1.40
CA SER A 475 25.26 15.80 -1.81
C SER A 475 23.97 16.12 -2.57
N ARG A 476 23.92 15.72 -3.84
CA ARG A 476 22.68 15.77 -4.64
C ARG A 476 21.63 14.87 -4.00
N ARG A 477 22.01 13.70 -3.50
CA ARG A 477 21.09 12.75 -2.86
C ARG A 477 20.47 13.28 -1.56
N ALA A 478 21.24 13.98 -0.72
CA ALA A 478 20.71 14.68 0.45
C ALA A 478 19.73 15.80 0.05
N LYS A 479 20.05 16.57 -1.00
CA LYS A 479 19.12 17.56 -1.56
C LYS A 479 17.87 16.93 -2.17
N PHE A 480 17.95 15.77 -2.81
CA PHE A 480 16.78 15.02 -3.26
C PHE A 480 15.84 14.71 -2.09
N ALA A 481 16.39 14.20 -0.98
CA ALA A 481 15.64 13.88 0.22
C ALA A 481 14.99 15.12 0.86
N GLU A 482 15.68 16.26 0.86
CA GLU A 482 15.18 17.56 1.36
C GLU A 482 14.02 18.10 0.51
N PHE A 483 14.17 18.14 -0.82
CA PHE A 483 13.18 18.72 -1.74
C PHE A 483 11.98 17.79 -2.02
N LEU A 484 12.18 16.47 -2.05
CA LEU A 484 11.08 15.53 -2.24
C LEU A 484 10.22 15.46 -0.98
N ALA A 485 10.85 15.16 0.15
CA ALA A 485 10.17 14.98 1.43
C ALA A 485 10.01 16.34 2.11
N SER A 486 9.07 17.14 1.63
CA SER A 486 8.72 18.45 2.18
C SER A 486 7.21 18.68 2.07
N GLY A 487 6.62 19.38 3.04
CA GLY A 487 5.23 19.84 2.95
C GLY A 487 5.00 20.82 1.80
N GLU A 488 6.03 21.57 1.40
CA GLU A 488 5.97 22.48 0.24
C GLU A 488 5.83 21.72 -1.08
N ASN A 489 6.30 20.46 -1.14
CA ASN A 489 6.16 19.61 -2.30
C ASN A 489 4.75 19.02 -2.36
N ARG A 490 3.81 19.77 -2.94
CA ARG A 490 2.41 19.36 -3.05
C ARG A 490 2.21 18.06 -3.83
N ARG A 491 3.08 17.73 -4.79
CA ARG A 491 3.04 16.44 -5.51
C ARG A 491 3.36 15.26 -4.57
N PHE A 492 4.33 15.41 -3.68
CA PHE A 492 4.65 14.43 -2.63
C PHE A 492 3.49 14.25 -1.64
N CYS A 493 2.92 15.34 -1.13
CA CYS A 493 1.74 15.30 -0.25
C CYS A 493 0.54 14.62 -0.92
N ARG A 494 0.24 14.99 -2.17
CA ARG A 494 -0.85 14.44 -2.99
C ARG A 494 -0.70 12.94 -3.23
N THR A 495 0.49 12.49 -3.60
CA THR A 495 0.77 11.07 -3.81
C THR A 495 0.61 10.28 -2.52
N THR A 496 1.09 10.83 -1.40
CA THR A 496 0.98 10.21 -0.08
C THR A 496 -0.46 10.05 0.35
N VAL A 497 -1.25 11.12 0.30
CA VAL A 497 -2.70 11.13 0.56
C VAL A 497 -3.42 10.09 -0.31
N ASN A 498 -3.15 10.08 -1.61
CA ASN A 498 -3.80 9.14 -2.54
C ASN A 498 -3.47 7.67 -2.22
N ARG A 499 -2.26 7.38 -1.75
CA ARG A 499 -1.82 6.04 -1.32
C ARG A 499 -2.43 5.62 0.02
N VAL A 500 -2.50 6.53 1.00
CA VAL A 500 -3.18 6.28 2.30
C VAL A 500 -4.68 6.04 2.08
N TRP A 501 -5.32 6.86 1.25
CA TRP A 501 -6.70 6.66 0.82
C TRP A 501 -6.91 5.29 0.17
N ALA A 502 -6.01 4.88 -0.75
CA ALA A 502 -6.08 3.57 -1.39
C ALA A 502 -5.90 2.39 -0.41
N MET A 503 -5.04 2.53 0.60
CA MET A 503 -4.83 1.52 1.65
C MET A 503 -6.11 1.29 2.48
N LEU A 504 -6.80 2.38 2.83
CA LEU A 504 -8.00 2.35 3.66
C LEU A 504 -9.28 2.02 2.87
N LEU A 505 -9.50 2.60 1.70
CA LEU A 505 -10.72 2.40 0.90
C LEU A 505 -10.58 1.38 -0.25
N GLY A 506 -9.39 0.81 -0.48
CA GLY A 506 -9.16 -0.22 -1.50
C GLY A 506 -8.86 0.33 -2.91
N ARG A 507 -9.21 1.58 -3.19
CA ARG A 507 -8.92 2.30 -4.44
C ARG A 507 -8.47 3.73 -4.12
N GLY A 508 -7.42 4.21 -4.76
CA GLY A 508 -7.03 5.63 -4.69
C GLY A 508 -8.07 6.54 -5.35
N ILE A 509 -8.02 7.85 -5.09
CA ILE A 509 -8.84 8.85 -5.79
C ILE A 509 -8.35 8.97 -7.24
N VAL A 510 -7.03 9.10 -7.44
CA VAL A 510 -6.35 8.75 -8.69
C VAL A 510 -6.04 7.26 -8.66
N HIS A 511 -6.39 6.55 -9.74
CA HIS A 511 -6.11 5.12 -9.87
C HIS A 511 -5.86 4.78 -11.35
N PRO A 512 -4.83 3.98 -11.70
CA PRO A 512 -3.75 3.44 -10.86
C PRO A 512 -2.94 4.50 -10.08
N LEU A 513 -2.27 4.06 -9.00
CA LEU A 513 -1.65 4.98 -8.02
C LEU A 513 -0.37 5.67 -8.54
N ASP A 514 0.19 5.21 -9.65
CA ASP A 514 1.38 5.74 -10.32
C ASP A 514 1.07 6.35 -11.71
N LEU A 515 -0.19 6.69 -11.98
CA LEU A 515 -0.65 7.36 -13.21
C LEU A 515 -1.39 8.68 -12.90
N ASP A 516 -0.77 9.58 -12.15
CA ASP A 516 -1.30 10.93 -11.85
C ASP A 516 -0.87 11.96 -12.91
N HIS A 517 -1.69 12.09 -13.97
CA HIS A 517 -1.49 12.98 -15.12
C HIS A 517 -2.82 13.56 -15.62
N ALA A 518 -2.80 14.59 -16.46
CA ALA A 518 -3.99 15.30 -16.95
C ALA A 518 -5.00 14.39 -17.68
N GLY A 519 -4.49 13.40 -18.41
CA GLY A 519 -5.30 12.37 -19.08
C GLY A 519 -5.90 11.28 -18.15
N ASN A 520 -5.54 11.25 -16.87
CA ASN A 520 -6.12 10.37 -15.85
C ASN A 520 -6.46 11.19 -14.58
N PRO A 521 -7.48 12.06 -14.66
CA PRO A 521 -7.82 12.94 -13.55
C PRO A 521 -8.30 12.14 -12.31
N PRO A 522 -8.17 12.72 -11.09
CA PRO A 522 -8.75 12.11 -9.90
C PRO A 522 -10.26 11.95 -10.04
N SER A 523 -10.87 10.91 -9.45
CA SER A 523 -12.34 10.83 -9.42
C SER A 523 -12.98 11.96 -8.61
N HIS A 524 -12.27 12.47 -7.60
CA HIS A 524 -12.70 13.59 -6.75
C HIS A 524 -11.57 14.64 -6.66
N PRO A 525 -11.41 15.53 -7.66
CA PRO A 525 -10.28 16.46 -7.72
C PRO A 525 -10.26 17.49 -6.58
N LEU A 526 -11.41 18.00 -6.12
CA LEU A 526 -11.47 18.96 -5.01
C LEU A 526 -11.13 18.26 -3.69
N LEU A 527 -11.64 17.05 -3.46
CA LEU A 527 -11.27 16.23 -2.30
C LEU A 527 -9.77 15.96 -2.25
N LEU A 528 -9.15 15.49 -3.34
CA LEU A 528 -7.73 15.18 -3.35
C LEU A 528 -6.88 16.44 -3.15
N ALA A 529 -7.24 17.57 -3.76
CA ALA A 529 -6.57 18.84 -3.51
C ALA A 529 -6.70 19.29 -2.05
N HIS A 530 -7.91 19.23 -1.48
CA HIS A 530 -8.17 19.61 -0.11
C HIS A 530 -7.41 18.73 0.91
N LEU A 531 -7.46 17.41 0.76
CA LEU A 531 -6.67 16.48 1.58
C LEU A 531 -5.15 16.71 1.46
N THR A 532 -4.67 17.12 0.28
CA THR A 532 -3.25 17.45 0.05
C THR A 532 -2.83 18.67 0.88
N GLU A 533 -3.61 19.75 0.83
CA GLU A 533 -3.35 20.96 1.61
C GLU A 533 -3.45 20.71 3.11
N GLN A 534 -4.48 19.97 3.53
CA GLN A 534 -4.73 19.64 4.93
C GLN A 534 -3.64 18.73 5.52
N PHE A 535 -3.13 17.75 4.77
CA PHE A 535 -1.98 16.94 5.18
C PHE A 535 -0.68 17.74 5.29
N ALA A 536 -0.44 18.69 4.38
CA ALA A 536 0.70 19.60 4.47
C ALA A 536 0.59 20.53 5.69
N ALA A 537 -0.59 21.09 5.95
CA ALA A 537 -0.85 21.95 7.11
C ALA A 537 -0.67 21.22 8.45
N HIS A 538 -1.08 19.95 8.53
CA HIS A 538 -0.94 19.10 9.72
C HIS A 538 0.44 18.42 9.84
N ARG A 539 1.49 19.04 9.28
CA ARG A 539 2.90 18.59 9.38
C ARG A 539 3.13 17.14 8.94
N LEU A 540 2.36 16.69 7.94
CA LEU A 540 2.42 15.35 7.35
C LEU A 540 2.25 14.21 8.37
N ASP A 541 1.39 14.42 9.38
CA ASP A 541 1.01 13.40 10.36
C ASP A 541 0.10 12.33 9.73
N LEU A 542 0.63 11.11 9.61
CA LEU A 542 -0.10 9.97 9.05
C LEU A 542 -1.19 9.45 10.00
N LYS A 543 -0.98 9.41 11.32
CA LYS A 543 -1.99 8.93 12.27
C LYS A 543 -3.20 9.85 12.25
N TRP A 544 -2.99 11.15 12.24
CA TRP A 544 -4.06 12.15 12.11
C TRP A 544 -4.82 12.00 10.78
N LEU A 545 -4.13 11.87 9.64
CA LEU A 545 -4.80 11.70 8.34
C LEU A 545 -5.64 10.40 8.31
N ILE A 546 -5.07 9.30 8.82
CA ILE A 546 -5.77 8.01 8.91
C ILE A 546 -7.00 8.13 9.83
N ARG A 547 -6.87 8.77 10.99
CA ARG A 547 -7.97 9.04 11.94
C ARG A 547 -9.15 9.72 11.28
N GLU A 548 -8.90 10.82 10.56
CA GLU A 548 -9.96 11.59 9.90
C GLU A 548 -10.59 10.83 8.73
N ILE A 549 -9.83 10.00 8.00
CA ILE A 549 -10.40 9.13 6.96
C ILE A 549 -11.30 8.05 7.60
N VAL A 550 -10.84 7.30 8.61
CA VAL A 550 -11.63 6.19 9.18
C VAL A 550 -12.85 6.66 9.98
N LEU A 551 -12.86 7.90 10.47
CA LEU A 551 -14.02 8.51 11.12
C LEU A 551 -14.98 9.23 10.16
N SER A 552 -14.68 9.29 8.86
CA SER A 552 -15.63 9.77 7.84
C SER A 552 -16.82 8.81 7.67
N GLN A 553 -17.99 9.31 7.29
CA GLN A 553 -19.11 8.47 6.85
C GLN A 553 -18.75 7.68 5.60
N THR A 554 -17.90 8.22 4.72
CA THR A 554 -17.42 7.60 3.48
C THR A 554 -16.70 6.27 3.76
N TYR A 555 -15.75 6.25 4.71
CA TYR A 555 -15.11 4.99 5.15
C TYR A 555 -16.10 4.06 5.87
N GLN A 556 -17.04 4.64 6.62
CA GLN A 556 -18.06 3.92 7.38
C GLN A 556 -19.30 3.51 6.55
N ARG A 557 -19.28 3.61 5.22
CA ARG A 557 -20.34 3.03 4.36
C ARG A 557 -20.32 1.50 4.46
N SER A 558 -21.47 0.84 4.41
CA SER A 558 -21.51 -0.61 4.32
C SER A 558 -20.98 -1.08 2.95
N SER A 559 -20.43 -2.29 2.90
CA SER A 559 -20.15 -2.99 1.62
C SER A 559 -21.43 -3.58 1.01
N ARG A 560 -22.51 -3.69 1.80
CA ARG A 560 -23.84 -4.16 1.39
C ARG A 560 -24.68 -2.98 0.88
N SER A 561 -25.22 -3.10 -0.33
CA SER A 561 -26.16 -2.11 -0.88
C SER A 561 -27.57 -2.34 -0.31
N ALA A 562 -28.27 -1.25 0.03
CA ALA A 562 -29.71 -1.30 0.36
C ALA A 562 -30.59 -1.59 -0.86
N LYS A 563 -30.04 -1.45 -2.08
CA LYS A 563 -30.71 -1.77 -3.36
C LYS A 563 -29.79 -2.71 -4.15
N PRO A 564 -30.03 -4.03 -4.16
CA PRO A 564 -29.14 -4.99 -4.81
C PRO A 564 -28.83 -4.70 -6.29
N ASP A 565 -29.79 -4.11 -7.01
CA ASP A 565 -29.66 -3.74 -8.43
C ASP A 565 -28.83 -2.48 -8.67
N VAL A 566 -28.51 -1.71 -7.61
CA VAL A 566 -27.69 -0.49 -7.69
C VAL A 566 -26.26 -0.83 -7.30
N ASN A 567 -25.40 -0.93 -8.32
CA ASN A 567 -23.97 -1.15 -8.17
C ASN A 567 -23.18 0.07 -8.68
N PRO A 568 -22.94 1.10 -7.85
CA PRO A 568 -22.20 2.28 -8.26
C PRO A 568 -20.72 1.94 -8.53
N PRO A 569 -20.04 2.62 -9.47
CA PRO A 569 -18.62 2.40 -9.70
C PRO A 569 -17.79 2.68 -8.45
N ASP A 570 -16.80 1.84 -8.13
CA ASP A 570 -15.91 1.97 -6.97
C ASP A 570 -15.27 3.37 -6.82
N ALA A 571 -15.04 4.06 -7.94
CA ALA A 571 -14.50 5.42 -7.98
C ALA A 571 -15.38 6.48 -7.30
N THR A 572 -16.65 6.17 -7.01
CA THR A 572 -17.63 7.03 -6.31
C THR A 572 -17.52 6.98 -4.78
N PHE A 573 -16.92 5.93 -4.22
CA PHE A 573 -16.88 5.67 -2.77
C PHE A 573 -18.27 5.72 -2.08
N ALA A 574 -19.34 5.37 -2.80
CA ALA A 574 -20.70 5.33 -2.26
C ALA A 574 -20.95 4.11 -1.34
N ARG A 575 -20.14 3.07 -1.49
CA ARG A 575 -20.14 1.83 -0.71
C ARG A 575 -18.70 1.46 -0.33
N ALA A 576 -18.50 0.67 0.71
CA ALA A 576 -17.19 0.09 0.97
C ALA A 576 -16.84 -0.95 -0.11
N ILE A 577 -15.59 -0.92 -0.56
CA ILE A 577 -15.01 -1.90 -1.48
C ILE A 577 -14.59 -3.12 -0.67
N LEU A 578 -15.01 -4.32 -1.07
CA LEU A 578 -14.57 -5.57 -0.46
C LEU A 578 -13.07 -5.77 -0.73
N LYS A 579 -12.24 -5.62 0.31
CA LYS A 579 -10.78 -5.81 0.19
C LYS A 579 -10.43 -7.23 0.59
N THR A 580 -9.64 -7.93 -0.23
CA THR A 580 -9.01 -9.17 0.20
C THR A 580 -8.06 -8.89 1.36
N LEU A 581 -8.02 -9.78 2.36
CA LEU A 581 -7.00 -9.66 3.40
C LEU A 581 -5.61 -9.77 2.77
N THR A 582 -4.72 -8.84 3.10
CA THR A 582 -3.30 -8.99 2.77
C THR A 582 -2.75 -10.28 3.40
N PRO A 583 -1.69 -10.90 2.88
CA PRO A 583 -1.17 -12.16 3.44
C PRO A 583 -0.84 -12.08 4.93
N ALA A 584 -0.36 -10.92 5.40
CA ALA A 584 -0.11 -10.68 6.82
C ALA A 584 -1.42 -10.52 7.63
N GLN A 585 -2.40 -9.75 7.14
CA GLN A 585 -3.73 -9.67 7.77
C GLN A 585 -4.42 -11.04 7.85
N PHE A 586 -4.30 -11.86 6.81
CA PHE A 586 -4.90 -13.20 6.82
C PHE A 586 -4.20 -14.11 7.84
N ALA A 587 -2.87 -14.06 7.94
CA ALA A 587 -2.12 -14.82 8.95
C ALA A 587 -2.48 -14.41 10.39
N TRP A 588 -2.40 -13.10 10.69
CA TRP A 588 -2.71 -12.59 12.02
C TRP A 588 -4.19 -12.75 12.37
N GLY A 589 -5.08 -12.56 11.40
CA GLY A 589 -6.50 -12.89 11.52
C GLY A 589 -6.72 -14.35 11.89
N THR A 590 -6.14 -15.31 11.14
CA THR A 590 -6.26 -16.75 11.43
C THR A 590 -5.68 -17.09 12.81
N MET A 591 -4.51 -16.56 13.17
CA MET A 591 -3.92 -16.77 14.50
C MET A 591 -4.81 -16.20 15.62
N GLN A 592 -5.44 -15.03 15.42
CA GLN A 592 -6.32 -14.46 16.44
C GLN A 592 -7.67 -15.20 16.53
N GLY A 593 -8.25 -15.59 15.40
CA GLY A 593 -9.56 -16.25 15.35
C GLY A 593 -9.55 -17.71 15.79
N THR A 594 -8.41 -18.40 15.62
CA THR A 594 -8.15 -19.71 16.25
C THR A 594 -7.79 -19.59 17.73
N GLY A 595 -7.44 -18.39 18.21
CA GLY A 595 -6.97 -18.13 19.57
C GLY A 595 -5.50 -18.49 19.81
N GLU A 596 -4.70 -18.66 18.75
CA GLU A 596 -3.26 -18.90 18.83
C GLU A 596 -2.51 -17.75 19.52
N VAL A 597 -2.87 -16.50 19.16
CA VAL A 597 -2.31 -15.30 19.81
C VAL A 597 -2.61 -15.30 21.30
N ASP A 598 -3.83 -15.71 21.69
CA ASP A 598 -4.26 -15.75 23.09
C ASP A 598 -3.54 -16.86 23.87
N ALA A 599 -3.37 -18.04 23.28
CA ALA A 599 -2.62 -19.15 23.86
C ALA A 599 -1.13 -18.79 24.07
N HIS A 600 -0.50 -18.12 23.09
CA HIS A 600 0.87 -17.62 23.23
C HIS A 600 0.98 -16.49 24.28
N ARG A 601 0.01 -15.58 24.34
CA ARG A 601 -0.05 -14.53 25.36
C ARG A 601 -0.17 -15.13 26.77
N LEU A 602 -1.03 -16.13 26.95
CA LEU A 602 -1.18 -16.88 28.20
C LEU A 602 0.11 -17.62 28.60
N ALA A 603 0.78 -18.26 27.64
CA ALA A 603 2.04 -18.99 27.89
C ALA A 603 3.23 -18.08 28.22
N LEU A 604 3.22 -16.81 27.78
CA LEU A 604 4.24 -15.81 28.09
C LEU A 604 4.03 -15.12 29.45
N GLY A 605 2.79 -15.06 29.95
CA GLY A 605 2.47 -14.42 31.23
C GLY A 605 2.94 -12.96 31.28
N ASP A 606 3.65 -12.58 32.35
CA ASP A 606 4.18 -11.23 32.56
C ASP A 606 5.20 -10.78 31.49
N MET A 607 5.78 -11.72 30.71
CA MET A 607 6.66 -11.38 29.59
C MET A 607 5.90 -10.94 28.34
N ALA A 608 4.57 -11.11 28.29
CA ALA A 608 3.77 -10.89 27.09
C ALA A 608 3.71 -9.41 26.68
N ASN A 609 4.40 -9.09 25.58
CA ASN A 609 4.30 -7.82 24.87
C ASN A 609 4.34 -8.05 23.35
N GLU A 610 4.00 -7.03 22.56
CA GLU A 610 3.88 -7.15 21.10
C GLU A 610 5.17 -7.67 20.42
N GLN A 611 6.35 -7.26 20.88
CA GLN A 611 7.61 -7.76 20.30
C GLN A 611 7.80 -9.25 20.59
N THR A 612 7.59 -9.68 21.84
CA THR A 612 7.70 -11.12 22.20
C THR A 612 6.66 -11.99 21.51
N LEU A 613 5.44 -11.48 21.29
CA LEU A 613 4.41 -12.17 20.51
C LEU A 613 4.81 -12.25 19.03
N TYR A 614 5.27 -11.14 18.44
CA TYR A 614 5.79 -11.12 17.08
C TYR A 614 6.92 -12.14 16.89
N ASP A 615 7.92 -12.18 17.78
CA ASP A 615 9.06 -13.09 17.69
C ASP A 615 8.66 -14.58 17.77
N LYS A 616 7.53 -14.90 18.43
CA LYS A 616 6.96 -16.26 18.46
C LYS A 616 6.10 -16.59 17.24
N LEU A 617 5.42 -15.61 16.66
CA LEU A 617 4.37 -15.81 15.66
C LEU A 617 4.79 -15.49 14.21
N ILE A 618 5.89 -14.77 14.00
CA ILE A 618 6.38 -14.33 12.67
C ILE A 618 6.61 -15.50 11.69
N GLY A 619 6.97 -16.69 12.18
CA GLY A 619 7.11 -17.89 11.35
C GLY A 619 5.80 -18.33 10.66
N TYR A 620 4.64 -18.10 11.30
CA TYR A 620 3.34 -18.35 10.70
C TYR A 620 3.02 -17.29 9.64
N GLU A 621 3.24 -16.01 9.94
CA GLU A 621 3.05 -14.90 8.99
C GLU A 621 3.90 -15.10 7.72
N GLN A 622 5.17 -15.48 7.86
CA GLN A 622 6.07 -15.76 6.73
C GLN A 622 5.52 -16.84 5.80
N ARG A 623 4.90 -17.90 6.34
CA ARG A 623 4.33 -19.00 5.56
C ARG A 623 3.11 -18.57 4.72
N PHE A 624 2.25 -17.74 5.31
CA PHE A 624 1.13 -17.11 4.58
C PHE A 624 1.65 -16.11 3.54
N VAL A 625 2.65 -15.29 3.89
CA VAL A 625 3.31 -14.32 3.00
C VAL A 625 3.92 -15.00 1.78
N GLN A 626 4.48 -16.21 1.94
CA GLN A 626 5.05 -17.01 0.85
C GLN A 626 3.99 -17.59 -0.10
N LEU A 627 2.80 -17.97 0.42
CA LEU A 627 1.77 -18.69 -0.35
C LEU A 627 0.64 -17.80 -0.91
N PHE A 628 0.31 -16.72 -0.21
CA PHE A 628 -0.72 -15.76 -0.60
C PHE A 628 -0.14 -14.44 -1.12
N GLY A 629 1.18 -14.24 -1.02
CA GLY A 629 1.86 -13.10 -1.64
C GLY A 629 2.04 -13.28 -3.14
N GLY A 630 1.94 -12.17 -3.88
CA GLY A 630 2.40 -12.11 -5.27
C GLY A 630 3.93 -12.10 -5.37
N GLU A 631 4.44 -12.32 -6.58
CA GLU A 631 5.89 -12.27 -6.87
C GLU A 631 6.51 -10.93 -6.47
N PRO A 632 7.81 -10.88 -6.12
CA PRO A 632 8.55 -9.63 -5.93
C PRO A 632 8.33 -8.66 -7.10
N GLY A 633 7.92 -7.43 -6.79
CA GLY A 633 7.59 -6.41 -7.77
C GLY A 633 6.19 -6.49 -8.40
N LYS A 634 5.44 -7.61 -8.24
CA LYS A 634 4.10 -7.84 -8.83
C LYS A 634 3.06 -8.14 -7.73
N PRO A 635 2.34 -7.13 -7.21
CA PRO A 635 1.22 -7.39 -6.30
C PRO A 635 0.10 -8.18 -7.04
N PRO A 636 -0.65 -9.06 -6.36
CA PRO A 636 -1.81 -9.72 -6.95
C PRO A 636 -2.85 -8.70 -7.45
N ALA A 637 -3.43 -8.95 -8.61
CA ALA A 637 -4.38 -8.03 -9.26
C ALA A 637 -5.83 -8.18 -8.76
N GLY A 638 -6.09 -9.11 -7.84
CA GLY A 638 -7.43 -9.38 -7.31
C GLY A 638 -7.44 -10.54 -6.31
N PHE A 639 -8.63 -11.10 -6.05
CA PHE A 639 -8.77 -12.34 -5.30
C PHE A 639 -8.40 -13.55 -6.16
N GLU A 640 -7.48 -14.36 -5.66
CA GLU A 640 -7.14 -15.66 -6.22
C GLU A 640 -7.36 -16.74 -5.14
N ALA A 641 -7.79 -17.92 -5.59
CA ALA A 641 -7.95 -19.12 -4.76
C ALA A 641 -7.31 -20.29 -5.49
N THR A 642 -6.01 -20.52 -5.25
CA THR A 642 -5.27 -21.59 -5.92
C THR A 642 -5.48 -22.95 -5.23
N ALA A 643 -5.14 -24.04 -5.93
CA ALA A 643 -5.18 -25.38 -5.35
C ALA A 643 -4.24 -25.49 -4.13
N ASP A 644 -3.04 -24.93 -4.22
CA ASP A 644 -2.04 -24.95 -3.13
C ASP A 644 -2.52 -24.15 -1.91
N GLN A 645 -3.13 -22.99 -2.14
CA GLN A 645 -3.75 -22.17 -1.09
C GLN A 645 -4.89 -22.91 -0.38
N THR A 646 -5.71 -23.62 -1.14
CA THR A 646 -6.81 -24.44 -0.60
C THR A 646 -6.28 -25.64 0.18
N LEU A 647 -5.29 -26.35 -0.35
CA LEU A 647 -4.67 -27.50 0.32
C LEU A 647 -3.93 -27.11 1.60
N PHE A 648 -3.32 -25.92 1.63
CA PHE A 648 -2.70 -25.35 2.82
C PHE A 648 -3.72 -25.12 3.94
N LEU A 649 -4.83 -24.44 3.65
CA LEU A 649 -5.87 -24.19 4.65
C LEU A 649 -6.52 -25.48 5.15
N SER A 650 -6.72 -26.47 4.28
CA SER A 650 -7.36 -27.73 4.67
C SER A 650 -6.45 -28.73 5.40
N ASN A 651 -5.15 -28.79 5.07
CA ASN A 651 -4.30 -29.91 5.47
C ASN A 651 -2.97 -29.52 6.12
N ASP A 652 -2.58 -28.25 6.15
CA ASP A 652 -1.25 -27.88 6.65
C ASP A 652 -1.14 -28.07 8.18
N PRO A 653 -0.07 -28.71 8.69
CA PRO A 653 0.20 -28.79 10.12
C PRO A 653 0.14 -27.45 10.85
N ALA A 654 0.54 -26.33 10.23
CA ALA A 654 0.48 -25.02 10.85
C ALA A 654 -0.95 -24.52 11.07
N ILE A 655 -1.91 -24.86 10.19
CA ILE A 655 -3.32 -24.48 10.38
C ILE A 655 -3.99 -25.44 11.35
N THR A 656 -3.84 -26.74 11.10
CA THR A 656 -4.47 -27.78 11.95
C THR A 656 -3.99 -27.69 13.40
N GLN A 657 -2.70 -27.45 13.66
CA GLN A 657 -2.19 -27.28 15.04
C GLN A 657 -2.66 -26.00 15.74
N MET A 658 -3.02 -24.93 15.03
CA MET A 658 -3.63 -23.73 15.66
C MET A 658 -5.03 -24.04 16.21
N VAL A 659 -5.83 -24.75 15.41
CA VAL A 659 -7.22 -25.05 15.74
C VAL A 659 -7.33 -26.16 16.81
N ARG A 660 -6.39 -27.12 16.86
CA ARG A 660 -6.42 -28.20 17.87
C ARG A 660 -6.52 -27.64 19.31
N PRO A 661 -7.34 -28.25 20.20
CA PRO A 661 -7.59 -27.70 21.53
C PRO A 661 -6.29 -27.45 22.32
N LYS A 662 -6.10 -26.22 22.81
CA LYS A 662 -5.00 -25.83 23.70
C LYS A 662 -5.48 -24.73 24.65
N ALA A 663 -4.89 -24.64 25.84
CA ALA A 663 -5.34 -23.70 26.86
C ALA A 663 -5.41 -22.25 26.34
N GLY A 664 -6.61 -21.65 26.40
CA GLY A 664 -6.89 -20.28 25.98
C GLY A 664 -7.36 -20.11 24.53
N ASN A 665 -7.17 -21.10 23.64
CA ASN A 665 -7.57 -20.99 22.23
C ASN A 665 -9.09 -21.11 22.03
N THR A 666 -9.58 -20.76 20.84
CA THR A 666 -11.02 -20.68 20.57
C THR A 666 -11.73 -22.01 20.82
N VAL A 667 -11.13 -23.15 20.46
CA VAL A 667 -11.75 -24.47 20.72
C VAL A 667 -11.80 -24.82 22.21
N ASP A 668 -10.77 -24.49 22.99
CA ASP A 668 -10.79 -24.63 24.46
C ASP A 668 -11.86 -23.73 25.11
N ARG A 669 -12.05 -22.50 24.61
CA ARG A 669 -13.16 -21.62 25.07
C ARG A 669 -14.53 -22.22 24.76
N LEU A 670 -14.74 -22.77 23.56
CA LEU A 670 -15.99 -23.43 23.16
C LEU A 670 -16.26 -24.72 23.95
N LEU A 671 -15.22 -25.49 24.29
CA LEU A 671 -15.32 -26.71 25.10
C LEU A 671 -15.76 -26.43 26.55
N LYS A 672 -15.47 -25.23 27.07
CA LYS A 672 -15.86 -24.78 28.42
C LYS A 672 -17.31 -24.27 28.51
N LEU A 673 -17.99 -24.08 27.38
CA LEU A 673 -19.40 -23.68 27.35
C LEU A 673 -20.33 -24.91 27.55
N PRO A 674 -21.47 -24.76 28.25
CA PRO A 674 -22.46 -25.84 28.43
C PRO A 674 -22.86 -26.47 27.11
N ALA A 675 -23.03 -27.80 27.10
CA ALA A 675 -23.16 -28.56 25.87
C ALA A 675 -24.42 -28.25 25.06
N ASP A 676 -25.48 -27.88 25.78
CA ASP A 676 -26.83 -27.49 25.38
C ASP A 676 -26.99 -26.00 25.05
N ASN A 677 -26.05 -25.14 25.47
CA ASN A 677 -26.11 -23.70 25.21
C ASN A 677 -25.58 -23.34 23.82
N ILE A 678 -26.30 -23.78 22.79
CA ILE A 678 -25.98 -23.50 21.39
C ILE A 678 -25.83 -21.99 21.09
N PRO A 679 -26.69 -21.08 21.59
CA PRO A 679 -26.53 -19.64 21.34
C PRO A 679 -25.17 -19.10 21.81
N ALA A 680 -24.69 -19.51 22.99
CA ALA A 680 -23.38 -19.06 23.49
C ALA A 680 -22.21 -19.66 22.69
N ILE A 681 -22.33 -20.90 22.22
CA ILE A 681 -21.32 -21.56 21.37
C ILE A 681 -21.23 -20.85 20.02
N ALA A 682 -22.37 -20.53 19.39
CA ALA A 682 -22.41 -19.76 18.17
C ALA A 682 -21.88 -18.33 18.38
N GLU A 683 -22.25 -17.65 19.47
CA GLU A 683 -21.74 -16.32 19.79
C GLU A 683 -20.22 -16.29 19.91
N GLU A 684 -19.62 -17.21 20.68
CA GLU A 684 -18.17 -17.25 20.86
C GLU A 684 -17.42 -17.64 19.56
N LEU A 685 -17.98 -18.54 18.74
CA LEU A 685 -17.42 -18.91 17.44
C LEU A 685 -17.39 -17.71 16.47
N PHE A 686 -18.52 -17.04 16.29
CA PHE A 686 -18.68 -15.96 15.31
C PHE A 686 -18.00 -14.66 15.76
N LEU A 687 -18.00 -14.34 17.06
CA LEU A 687 -17.22 -13.20 17.57
C LEU A 687 -15.72 -13.45 17.47
N SER A 688 -15.24 -14.68 17.74
CA SER A 688 -13.81 -15.00 17.63
C SER A 688 -13.30 -14.91 16.19
N THR A 689 -14.10 -15.33 15.20
CA THR A 689 -13.62 -15.54 13.81
C THR A 689 -14.09 -14.47 12.83
N LEU A 690 -15.37 -14.10 12.88
CA LEU A 690 -16.01 -13.21 11.92
C LEU A 690 -16.27 -11.80 12.48
N THR A 691 -16.07 -11.59 13.79
CA THR A 691 -16.22 -10.28 14.46
C THR A 691 -17.67 -9.77 14.50
N ARG A 692 -18.64 -10.69 14.34
CA ARG A 692 -20.08 -10.39 14.39
C ARG A 692 -20.82 -11.39 15.27
N LEU A 693 -22.05 -11.04 15.64
CA LEU A 693 -22.98 -12.00 16.23
C LEU A 693 -23.44 -13.02 15.15
N PRO A 694 -23.77 -14.26 15.55
CA PRO A 694 -24.39 -15.24 14.67
C PRO A 694 -25.81 -14.79 14.32
N THR A 695 -26.20 -15.00 13.06
CA THR A 695 -27.59 -14.89 12.61
C THR A 695 -28.42 -16.09 13.10
N ALA A 696 -29.73 -16.06 12.89
CA ALA A 696 -30.59 -17.21 13.18
C ALA A 696 -30.25 -18.45 12.32
N GLU A 697 -29.75 -18.26 11.09
CA GLU A 697 -29.28 -19.34 10.23
C GLU A 697 -27.97 -19.93 10.77
N ASP A 698 -27.00 -19.08 11.13
CA ASP A 698 -25.74 -19.50 11.77
C ASP A 698 -25.99 -20.32 13.06
N GLN A 699 -26.95 -19.90 13.90
CA GLN A 699 -27.33 -20.63 15.11
C GLN A 699 -27.98 -21.99 14.79
N ALA A 700 -28.82 -22.06 13.76
CA ALA A 700 -29.45 -23.30 13.31
C ALA A 700 -28.42 -24.30 12.75
N ASP A 701 -27.42 -23.83 12.00
CA ASP A 701 -26.35 -24.69 11.47
C ASP A 701 -25.44 -25.22 12.59
N VAL A 702 -25.04 -24.37 13.55
CA VAL A 702 -24.31 -24.82 14.75
C VAL A 702 -25.15 -25.80 15.58
N GLN A 703 -26.46 -25.57 15.71
CA GLN A 703 -27.38 -26.51 16.37
C GLN A 703 -27.43 -27.86 15.65
N ALA A 704 -27.59 -27.85 14.33
CA ALA A 704 -27.69 -29.07 13.51
C ALA A 704 -26.40 -29.91 13.58
N LEU A 705 -25.24 -29.28 13.67
CA LEU A 705 -23.94 -29.95 13.78
C LEU A 705 -23.64 -30.51 15.18
N LEU A 706 -24.20 -29.92 16.25
CA LEU A 706 -23.90 -30.32 17.64
C LEU A 706 -24.99 -31.15 18.33
N THR A 707 -26.21 -31.17 17.79
CA THR A 707 -27.35 -31.91 18.38
C THR A 707 -27.16 -33.42 18.24
N GLY A 708 -27.30 -34.17 19.35
CA GLY A 708 -27.20 -35.64 19.35
C GLY A 708 -25.77 -36.20 19.24
N VAL A 709 -24.75 -35.34 19.34
CA VAL A 709 -23.34 -35.71 19.26
C VAL A 709 -22.85 -36.33 20.58
N PRO A 710 -22.18 -37.50 20.55
CA PRO A 710 -21.52 -38.07 21.74
C PRO A 710 -20.42 -37.17 22.30
N ALA A 711 -20.23 -37.16 23.62
CA ALA A 711 -19.29 -36.26 24.30
C ALA A 711 -17.85 -36.38 23.79
N GLU A 712 -17.44 -37.60 23.42
CA GLU A 712 -16.13 -37.93 22.85
C GLU A 712 -15.89 -37.35 21.44
N ALA A 713 -16.96 -37.08 20.67
CA ALA A 713 -16.87 -36.50 19.33
C ALA A 713 -16.93 -34.96 19.33
N ARG A 714 -17.40 -34.34 20.41
CA ARG A 714 -17.57 -32.89 20.55
C ARG A 714 -16.27 -32.08 20.30
N PRO A 715 -15.08 -32.47 20.80
CA PRO A 715 -13.86 -31.71 20.52
C PRO A 715 -13.49 -31.64 19.04
N GLU A 716 -13.73 -32.72 18.28
CA GLU A 716 -13.43 -32.75 16.85
C GLU A 716 -14.42 -31.89 16.05
N LEU A 717 -15.72 -31.89 16.41
CA LEU A 717 -16.70 -31.03 15.74
C LEU A 717 -16.51 -29.54 16.05
N LEU A 718 -16.11 -29.18 17.27
CA LEU A 718 -15.75 -27.79 17.60
C LEU A 718 -14.47 -27.35 16.87
N TYR A 719 -13.52 -28.27 16.67
CA TYR A 719 -12.36 -28.06 15.79
C TYR A 719 -12.80 -27.82 14.33
N GLU A 720 -13.67 -28.67 13.76
CA GLU A 720 -14.17 -28.52 12.39
C GLU A 720 -14.96 -27.22 12.19
N LEU A 721 -15.74 -26.79 13.19
CA LEU A 721 -16.46 -25.50 13.18
C LEU A 721 -15.50 -24.31 13.13
N VAL A 722 -14.49 -24.26 14.00
CA VAL A 722 -13.49 -23.17 14.01
C VAL A 722 -12.66 -23.19 12.73
N TRP A 723 -12.23 -24.36 12.26
CA TRP A 723 -11.52 -24.52 10.99
C TRP A 723 -12.35 -24.03 9.80
N GLY A 724 -13.62 -24.43 9.72
CA GLY A 724 -14.55 -24.01 8.68
C GLY A 724 -14.77 -22.50 8.67
N ALA A 725 -14.92 -21.89 9.85
CA ALA A 725 -15.07 -20.44 9.98
C ALA A 725 -13.84 -19.67 9.49
N VAL A 726 -12.62 -20.04 9.90
CA VAL A 726 -11.38 -19.35 9.47
C VAL A 726 -10.98 -19.66 8.02
N SER A 727 -11.51 -20.73 7.44
CA SER A 727 -11.33 -21.11 6.03
C SER A 727 -12.45 -20.59 5.11
N SER A 728 -13.47 -19.93 5.68
CA SER A 728 -14.64 -19.45 4.94
C SER A 728 -14.31 -18.29 3.99
N ALA A 729 -15.16 -18.10 2.98
CA ALA A 729 -15.09 -16.93 2.11
C ALA A 729 -15.26 -15.62 2.89
N GLU A 730 -16.17 -15.55 3.87
CA GLU A 730 -16.41 -14.34 4.68
C GLU A 730 -15.14 -13.90 5.43
N PHE A 731 -14.39 -14.86 5.98
CA PHE A 731 -13.15 -14.61 6.71
C PHE A 731 -12.04 -14.00 5.82
N ARG A 732 -12.05 -14.31 4.52
CA ARG A 732 -11.02 -13.89 3.55
C ARG A 732 -11.08 -12.41 3.13
N PHE A 733 -12.13 -11.70 3.53
CA PHE A 733 -12.31 -10.29 3.18
C PHE A 733 -12.35 -9.40 4.42
N ASN A 734 -11.76 -8.22 4.26
CA ASN A 734 -12.14 -7.03 5.00
C ASN A 734 -13.38 -6.45 4.27
N HIS A 735 -14.51 -6.37 4.97
CA HIS A 735 -15.82 -6.13 4.38
C HIS A 735 -16.59 -5.00 5.08
#